data_AF-A0A1B0ZFH6-F1
#
_entry.id   AF-A0A1B0ZFH6-F1
#
_cell.length_a   1.000
_cell.length_b   1.000
_cell.length_c   1.000
_cell.angle_alpha   90.00
_cell.angle_beta   90.00
_cell.angle_gamma   90.00
#
_symmetry.space_group_name_H-M   'P 1'
#
loop_
_entity.id
_entity.type
_entity.pdbx_description
1 polymer ?
#
loop_
_entity_poly.entity_id
_entity_poly.type
_entity_poly.pdbx_seq_one_letter_code
_entity_poly.pdbx_strand_id
1 'polypeptide(L)'
;MSLTTPRASMSRRLFATMAATVVTVTLAIAPFHTPPASAAPGEIPRDSSLFVAEKGHVDSPKVFYKDGHLSLETEAKGERRPIDTAIHNLGHGYTREGKQNFIFTVPKNAPELDFLGKPGTDLFMSPMISNLPHDPIWAGFGADTGVPIENFRDGAFTLDLVDVKGPGRVEQFRWSPGGEGESGYLTRMLSSSDSRYRSALLTAGTHTHNYTTFSRPGRYELTYRASARTKSGSLLATKEYTTQWQVGGNRPGAAMTSIAEKTPSQAKHGLTITPASGVEGRDSAVEGKLHTLEVRTPEVEKGTAEFTVNGSHLATVGLSHGYAGFHELLPADASRYQVNVRDESGALRYTSAPLSLKDAKASTGESADPLAPNAEKSEKFGAKELSIGSRRVSASFAPASNGTHALTVTVDDPQFAGFVSLGQFSSEKDDLPNTTFDTAVRGGKATLSVPSSYLDSGDALKLSLTPHPLVRNAKKTSVTLASSFNARDTFKKTFELSPDGATSPSNDQPRPDPSQPSDPTTPGEAPTCRDRLLIDHGHLDLALQGDASGVSSTIKDDSRIGAKNTVDRDGGEIALVVSDAAKEARTKAQAGKEWDGILAPVGEPTWVLPFSQNPSLPWPGYSTERVKEGDFSSYELTLEKVTGPGDVSLFVPDGLGGKPRTLLASRKGAPRSLPIEGPTHAHTAWAFTKPGTYTLTFTYKAVKPDGTTVTSNPQTLTILVGKNAKDEFCSATTLEP
;
A
#
# COMPACT_ATOMS: atom_id res chain seq x y z
N MET A 1 -11.47 60.79 -58.16
CA MET A 1 -11.16 59.44 -58.67
C MET A 1 -10.92 58.53 -57.48
N SER A 2 -11.78 57.53 -57.33
CA SER A 2 -11.76 56.37 -56.42
C SER A 2 -10.37 55.71 -56.27
N LEU A 3 -9.93 55.04 -55.19
CA LEU A 3 -10.60 54.07 -54.28
C LEU A 3 -9.71 53.78 -53.02
N THR A 4 -10.37 53.44 -51.91
CA THR A 4 -10.05 52.48 -50.81
C THR A 4 -8.78 52.55 -49.92
N THR A 5 -9.02 53.03 -48.68
CA THR A 5 -8.90 52.40 -47.33
C THR A 5 -7.60 51.80 -46.74
N PRO A 6 -7.45 51.84 -45.38
CA PRO A 6 -6.17 52.09 -44.69
C PRO A 6 -5.80 51.06 -43.60
N ARG A 7 -4.65 51.24 -42.94
CA ARG A 7 -4.37 50.69 -41.59
C ARG A 7 -3.35 51.57 -40.87
N ALA A 8 -3.75 52.23 -39.78
CA ALA A 8 -2.86 52.59 -38.68
C ALA A 8 -3.63 53.03 -37.44
N SER A 9 -3.03 52.71 -36.31
CA SER A 9 -3.30 53.09 -34.91
C SER A 9 -4.05 54.39 -34.65
N MET A 10 -4.78 54.45 -33.53
CA MET A 10 -4.60 55.53 -32.55
C MET A 10 -5.31 55.21 -31.22
N SER A 11 -4.57 55.35 -30.13
CA SER A 11 -5.10 55.47 -28.78
C SER A 11 -5.29 56.95 -28.44
N ARG A 12 -6.48 57.34 -27.98
CA ARG A 12 -6.71 58.61 -27.27
C ARG A 12 -7.69 58.42 -26.13
N ARG A 13 -7.41 59.13 -25.04
CA ARG A 13 -8.07 59.12 -23.74
C ARG A 13 -9.44 59.81 -23.76
N LEU A 14 -10.32 59.36 -22.84
CA LEU A 14 -10.99 60.08 -21.73
C LEU A 14 -12.51 59.80 -21.62
N PHE A 15 -12.88 59.29 -20.43
CA PHE A 15 -14.13 59.35 -19.64
C PHE A 15 -15.50 59.49 -20.33
N ALA A 16 -16.41 58.56 -20.00
CA ALA A 16 -17.77 58.86 -19.51
C ALA A 16 -18.52 57.62 -18.97
N THR A 17 -19.00 57.76 -17.73
CA THR A 17 -20.27 57.27 -17.13
C THR A 17 -20.66 55.78 -17.04
N MET A 18 -21.08 55.46 -15.81
CA MET A 18 -21.71 54.24 -15.32
C MET A 18 -22.89 53.73 -16.17
N ALA A 19 -22.90 52.43 -16.42
CA ALA A 19 -24.09 51.59 -16.37
C ALA A 19 -23.68 50.25 -15.74
N ALA A 20 -24.16 50.01 -14.52
CA ALA A 20 -23.91 48.79 -13.78
C ALA A 20 -24.74 47.65 -14.38
N THR A 21 -24.11 46.79 -15.18
CA THR A 21 -24.66 45.48 -15.50
C THR A 21 -24.24 44.53 -14.39
N VAL A 22 -25.18 44.18 -13.51
CA VAL A 22 -25.03 43.08 -12.55
C VAL A 22 -24.91 41.80 -13.36
N VAL A 23 -23.68 41.37 -13.63
CA VAL A 23 -23.40 39.98 -14.01
C VAL A 23 -23.36 39.21 -12.70
N THR A 24 -24.47 38.55 -12.37
CA THR A 24 -24.48 37.45 -11.40
C THR A 24 -23.53 36.38 -11.93
N VAL A 25 -22.28 36.42 -11.49
CA VAL A 25 -21.39 35.27 -11.55
C VAL A 25 -21.94 34.27 -10.56
N THR A 26 -22.74 33.32 -11.04
CA THR A 26 -22.96 32.06 -10.33
C THR A 26 -21.60 31.37 -10.25
N LEU A 27 -20.87 31.60 -9.16
CA LEU A 27 -19.86 30.66 -8.71
C LEU A 27 -20.59 29.31 -8.59
N ALA A 28 -20.22 28.35 -9.44
CA ALA A 28 -20.56 26.96 -9.20
C ALA A 28 -19.82 26.55 -7.92
N ILE A 29 -20.47 26.76 -6.78
CA ILE A 29 -20.07 26.14 -5.52
C ILE A 29 -20.31 24.65 -5.77
N ALA A 30 -19.23 23.90 -6.01
CA ALA A 30 -19.29 22.45 -5.96
C ALA A 30 -19.95 22.10 -4.62
N PRO A 31 -21.02 21.29 -4.59
CA PRO A 31 -21.67 20.96 -3.34
C PRO A 31 -20.62 20.37 -2.41
N PHE A 32 -20.42 21.00 -1.26
CA PHE A 32 -19.71 20.37 -0.15
C PHE A 32 -20.43 19.05 0.09
N HIS A 33 -19.85 17.95 -0.39
CA HIS A 33 -20.32 16.62 -0.04
C HIS A 33 -20.06 16.50 1.45
N THR A 34 -21.11 16.61 2.25
CA THR A 34 -21.07 16.14 3.63
C THR A 34 -20.59 14.70 3.57
N PRO A 35 -19.61 14.28 4.39
CA PRO A 35 -19.22 12.87 4.43
C PRO A 35 -20.50 12.04 4.61
N PRO A 36 -20.61 10.86 3.96
CA PRO A 36 -21.80 10.02 4.12
C PRO A 36 -22.00 9.80 5.62
N ALA A 37 -23.11 10.31 6.15
CA ALA A 37 -23.43 10.16 7.56
C ALA A 37 -23.55 8.66 7.85
N SER A 38 -22.93 8.19 8.93
CA SER A 38 -23.16 6.83 9.41
C SER A 38 -24.67 6.64 9.57
N ALA A 39 -25.21 5.57 9.00
CA ALA A 39 -26.64 5.27 9.09
C ALA A 39 -27.06 5.21 10.58
N ALA A 40 -28.28 5.65 10.89
CA ALA A 40 -28.77 5.53 12.27
C ALA A 40 -28.82 4.04 12.68
N PRO A 41 -28.82 3.72 13.99
CA PRO A 41 -28.90 2.32 14.45
C PRO A 41 -30.04 1.55 13.76
N GLY A 42 -29.68 0.51 13.01
CA GLY A 42 -30.61 -0.32 12.24
C GLY A 42 -31.13 0.28 10.94
N GLU A 43 -30.55 1.37 10.42
CA GLU A 43 -30.75 1.83 9.05
C GLU A 43 -29.72 1.19 8.10
N ILE A 44 -30.20 0.77 6.92
CA ILE A 44 -29.34 0.25 5.86
C ILE A 44 -28.46 1.40 5.32
N PRO A 45 -27.12 1.24 5.30
CA PRO A 45 -26.22 2.23 4.72
C PRO A 45 -26.56 2.58 3.26
N ARG A 46 -26.61 3.88 2.94
CA ARG A 46 -26.84 4.37 1.58
C ARG A 46 -25.51 4.51 0.84
N ASP A 47 -25.10 3.43 0.18
CA ASP A 47 -23.81 3.36 -0.51
C ASP A 47 -23.88 3.64 -2.01
N SER A 48 -25.06 3.84 -2.59
CA SER A 48 -25.27 3.91 -4.04
C SER A 48 -24.52 5.06 -4.74
N SER A 49 -24.09 6.08 -3.99
CA SER A 49 -23.27 7.18 -4.51
C SER A 49 -21.76 6.94 -4.40
N LEU A 50 -21.32 5.90 -3.69
CA LEU A 50 -19.90 5.62 -3.47
C LEU A 50 -19.37 4.70 -4.55
N PHE A 51 -18.15 4.99 -5.01
CA PHE A 51 -17.39 4.06 -5.82
C PHE A 51 -16.94 2.87 -4.97
N VAL A 52 -17.29 1.65 -5.37
CA VAL A 52 -16.86 0.42 -4.68
C VAL A 52 -15.45 0.06 -5.17
N ALA A 53 -14.45 0.39 -4.35
CA ALA A 53 -13.07 -0.04 -4.55
C ALA A 53 -12.93 -1.47 -4.03
N GLU A 54 -12.68 -2.41 -4.93
CA GLU A 54 -12.57 -3.83 -4.62
C GLU A 54 -11.76 -4.51 -5.73
N LYS A 55 -11.45 -5.80 -5.56
CA LYS A 55 -10.91 -6.72 -6.58
C LYS A 55 -9.97 -6.06 -7.59
N GLY A 56 -8.69 -6.32 -7.46
CA GLY A 56 -7.67 -5.63 -8.23
C GLY A 56 -6.81 -4.75 -7.36
N HIS A 57 -5.94 -4.03 -8.07
CA HIS A 57 -5.01 -3.08 -7.53
C HIS A 57 -5.74 -1.81 -7.06
N VAL A 58 -5.60 -1.46 -5.77
CA VAL A 58 -6.19 -0.24 -5.19
C VAL A 58 -5.15 0.47 -4.35
N ASP A 59 -4.75 1.67 -4.78
CA ASP A 59 -3.94 2.59 -3.99
C ASP A 59 -4.85 3.59 -3.29
N SER A 60 -5.08 3.39 -2.00
CA SER A 60 -5.89 4.28 -1.20
C SER A 60 -5.59 4.14 0.31
N PRO A 61 -5.13 5.20 0.98
CA PRO A 61 -4.96 6.57 0.46
C PRO A 61 -3.73 6.73 -0.45
N LYS A 62 -3.89 7.43 -1.58
CA LYS A 62 -2.76 7.94 -2.38
C LYS A 62 -2.66 9.45 -2.26
N VAL A 63 -1.47 9.94 -1.94
CA VAL A 63 -1.20 11.38 -1.75
C VAL A 63 -0.82 12.02 -3.08
N PHE A 64 -1.53 13.09 -3.45
CA PHE A 64 -1.23 13.91 -4.62
C PHE A 64 -0.88 15.33 -4.20
N TYR A 65 -0.30 16.09 -5.14
CA TYR A 65 0.00 17.50 -4.95
C TYR A 65 -0.45 18.30 -6.16
N LYS A 66 -1.26 19.33 -5.94
CA LYS A 66 -1.74 20.23 -6.99
C LYS A 66 -1.94 21.63 -6.45
N ASP A 67 -1.50 22.64 -7.21
CA ASP A 67 -1.71 24.06 -6.92
C ASP A 67 -1.31 24.51 -5.50
N GLY A 68 -0.23 23.94 -4.94
CA GLY A 68 0.23 24.28 -3.59
C GLY A 68 -0.35 23.41 -2.47
N HIS A 69 -1.26 22.49 -2.78
CA HIS A 69 -2.03 21.72 -1.82
C HIS A 69 -1.81 20.22 -1.97
N LEU A 70 -1.75 19.52 -0.83
CA LEU A 70 -1.85 18.07 -0.78
C LEU A 70 -3.32 17.64 -0.95
N SER A 71 -3.56 16.50 -1.59
CA SER A 71 -4.87 15.82 -1.62
C SER A 71 -4.73 14.33 -1.34
N LEU A 72 -5.82 13.71 -0.90
CA LEU A 72 -5.95 12.26 -0.70
C LEU A 72 -6.98 11.70 -1.67
N GLU A 73 -6.56 10.73 -2.46
CA GLU A 73 -7.37 10.11 -3.50
C GLU A 73 -7.31 8.59 -3.42
N THR A 74 -8.33 7.94 -3.98
CA THR A 74 -8.35 6.52 -4.30
C THR A 74 -8.01 6.37 -5.78
N GLU A 75 -6.96 5.62 -6.08
CA GLU A 75 -6.64 5.18 -7.44
C GLU A 75 -6.99 3.69 -7.55
N ALA A 76 -7.93 3.37 -8.44
CA ALA A 76 -8.41 2.02 -8.66
C ALA A 76 -8.93 1.90 -10.10
N LYS A 77 -8.66 0.77 -10.75
CA LYS A 77 -9.09 0.49 -12.13
C LYS A 77 -8.64 1.59 -13.13
N GLY A 78 -7.43 2.12 -12.93
CA GLY A 78 -6.89 3.20 -13.77
C GLY A 78 -7.56 4.57 -13.60
N GLU A 79 -8.45 4.73 -12.62
CA GLU A 79 -9.17 5.99 -12.38
C GLU A 79 -8.92 6.54 -10.97
N ARG A 80 -8.88 7.87 -10.87
CA ARG A 80 -8.64 8.61 -9.62
C ARG A 80 -9.91 9.29 -9.12
N ARG A 81 -10.12 9.25 -7.81
CA ARG A 81 -11.29 9.84 -7.14
C ARG A 81 -10.90 10.40 -5.78
N PRO A 82 -11.54 11.48 -5.28
CA PRO A 82 -11.38 11.87 -3.88
C PRO A 82 -11.68 10.70 -2.95
N ILE A 83 -10.84 10.49 -1.94
CA ILE A 83 -10.92 9.28 -1.11
C ILE A 83 -12.26 9.14 -0.34
N ASP A 84 -12.91 10.26 -0.01
CA ASP A 84 -14.21 10.32 0.66
C ASP A 84 -15.40 10.01 -0.26
N THR A 85 -15.15 9.69 -1.53
CA THR A 85 -16.17 9.25 -2.51
C THR A 85 -16.09 7.75 -2.83
N ALA A 86 -15.24 7.01 -2.11
CA ALA A 86 -15.05 5.58 -2.29
C ALA A 86 -15.39 4.77 -1.02
N ILE A 87 -15.76 3.51 -1.21
CA ILE A 87 -15.84 2.49 -0.18
C ILE A 87 -14.99 1.30 -0.57
N HIS A 88 -14.12 0.87 0.35
CA HIS A 88 -13.30 -0.31 0.16
C HIS A 88 -14.11 -1.55 0.54
N ASN A 89 -14.21 -2.52 -0.38
CA ASN A 89 -14.92 -3.77 -0.15
C ASN A 89 -13.93 -4.92 -0.01
N LEU A 90 -13.80 -5.45 1.21
CA LEU A 90 -13.02 -6.63 1.55
C LEU A 90 -13.97 -7.80 1.80
N GLY A 91 -14.37 -8.50 0.74
CA GLY A 91 -15.20 -9.70 0.82
C GLY A 91 -14.40 -11.00 0.98
N HIS A 92 -15.08 -12.14 0.86
CA HIS A 92 -14.43 -13.45 0.70
C HIS A 92 -13.78 -13.51 -0.68
N GLY A 93 -12.46 -13.61 -0.72
CA GLY A 93 -11.70 -13.64 -1.97
C GLY A 93 -10.83 -14.87 -2.09
N TYR A 94 -10.71 -15.39 -3.31
CA TYR A 94 -10.03 -16.66 -3.58
C TYR A 94 -9.04 -16.53 -4.75
N THR A 95 -7.94 -17.28 -4.68
CA THR A 95 -7.01 -17.41 -5.81
C THR A 95 -7.65 -18.20 -6.94
N ARG A 96 -7.03 -18.17 -8.13
CA ARG A 96 -7.47 -18.97 -9.29
C ARG A 96 -7.57 -20.48 -9.00
N GLU A 97 -6.73 -21.00 -8.13
CA GLU A 97 -6.75 -22.40 -7.68
C GLU A 97 -7.87 -22.69 -6.66
N GLY A 98 -8.63 -21.67 -6.25
CA GLY A 98 -9.70 -21.77 -5.26
C GLY A 98 -9.21 -21.75 -3.81
N LYS A 99 -7.96 -21.32 -3.56
CA LYS A 99 -7.41 -21.13 -2.21
C LYS A 99 -7.92 -19.83 -1.60
N GLN A 100 -8.15 -19.83 -0.29
CA GLN A 100 -8.61 -18.63 0.40
C GLN A 100 -7.52 -17.56 0.43
N ASN A 101 -7.93 -16.30 0.32
CA ASN A 101 -7.01 -15.16 0.33
C ASN A 101 -7.53 -13.98 1.17
N PHE A 102 -8.44 -14.24 2.11
CA PHE A 102 -9.13 -13.21 2.91
C PHE A 102 -9.02 -13.43 4.42
N ILE A 103 -8.51 -14.58 4.86
CA ILE A 103 -8.30 -14.93 6.26
C ILE A 103 -6.81 -14.93 6.57
N PHE A 104 -6.41 -14.13 7.55
CA PHE A 104 -5.10 -14.21 8.19
C PHE A 104 -5.22 -14.94 9.53
N THR A 105 -4.59 -16.10 9.66
CA THR A 105 -4.50 -16.82 10.94
C THR A 105 -3.16 -16.50 11.60
N VAL A 106 -3.18 -15.96 12.82
CA VAL A 106 -1.95 -15.67 13.57
C VAL A 106 -1.12 -16.95 13.75
N PRO A 107 0.11 -17.04 13.20
CA PRO A 107 0.93 -18.24 13.30
C PRO A 107 1.37 -18.55 14.74
N LYS A 108 1.68 -19.83 15.03
CA LYS A 108 2.14 -20.26 16.36
C LYS A 108 3.56 -19.83 16.72
N ASN A 109 4.44 -19.72 15.74
CA ASN A 109 5.87 -19.47 15.95
C ASN A 109 6.28 -18.10 15.39
N ALA A 110 5.45 -17.08 15.60
CA ALA A 110 5.67 -15.71 15.11
C ALA A 110 5.36 -14.69 16.21
N PRO A 111 6.17 -14.63 17.30
CA PRO A 111 5.91 -13.74 18.44
C PRO A 111 5.87 -12.25 18.05
N GLU A 112 6.54 -11.87 16.96
CA GLU A 112 6.43 -10.51 16.41
C GLU A 112 5.00 -10.14 16.00
N LEU A 113 4.12 -11.12 15.74
CA LEU A 113 2.71 -10.94 15.38
C LEU A 113 1.74 -10.94 16.57
N ASP A 114 2.21 -11.03 17.82
CA ASP A 114 1.36 -11.10 19.01
C ASP A 114 0.39 -9.91 19.17
N PHE A 115 0.69 -8.77 18.54
CA PHE A 115 -0.19 -7.61 18.51
C PHE A 115 -1.53 -7.86 17.78
N LEU A 116 -1.58 -8.86 16.91
CA LEU A 116 -2.77 -9.26 16.16
C LEU A 116 -3.74 -10.07 17.03
N GLY A 117 -3.22 -10.79 18.02
CA GLY A 117 -3.97 -11.68 18.89
C GLY A 117 -3.14 -12.91 19.27
N LYS A 118 -3.77 -13.87 19.96
CA LYS A 118 -3.11 -15.13 20.29
C LYS A 118 -2.89 -15.96 19.01
N PRO A 119 -1.90 -16.86 18.98
CA PRO A 119 -1.80 -17.86 17.93
C PRO A 119 -3.12 -18.58 17.63
N GLY A 120 -3.44 -18.74 16.35
CA GLY A 120 -4.69 -19.32 15.87
C GLY A 120 -5.86 -18.33 15.77
N THR A 121 -5.68 -17.07 16.15
CA THR A 121 -6.71 -16.03 15.92
C THR A 121 -6.88 -15.81 14.42
N ASP A 122 -8.11 -15.94 13.93
CA ASP A 122 -8.47 -15.60 12.55
C ASP A 122 -8.89 -14.13 12.44
N LEU A 123 -8.35 -13.44 11.44
CA LEU A 123 -8.64 -12.04 11.11
C LEU A 123 -9.08 -11.95 9.65
N PHE A 124 -9.93 -10.99 9.33
CA PHE A 124 -10.11 -10.56 7.95
C PHE A 124 -8.85 -9.89 7.43
N MET A 125 -8.55 -10.06 6.15
CA MET A 125 -7.29 -9.61 5.57
C MET A 125 -7.46 -9.21 4.10
N SER A 126 -7.07 -7.97 3.77
CA SER A 126 -6.55 -7.66 2.44
C SER A 126 -5.08 -8.10 2.38
N PRO A 127 -4.68 -8.92 1.39
CA PRO A 127 -3.37 -9.57 1.38
C PRO A 127 -2.23 -8.61 1.00
N MET A 128 -1.04 -8.83 1.55
CA MET A 128 0.19 -8.16 1.08
C MET A 128 0.58 -8.63 -0.34
N ILE A 129 0.50 -9.95 -0.56
CA ILE A 129 0.82 -10.58 -1.84
C ILE A 129 -0.48 -11.05 -2.45
N SER A 130 -0.89 -10.39 -3.52
CA SER A 130 -2.07 -10.76 -4.27
C SER A 130 -1.71 -11.74 -5.38
N ASN A 131 -2.28 -12.95 -5.35
CA ASN A 131 -2.27 -13.83 -6.50
C ASN A 131 -3.39 -13.40 -7.46
N LEU A 132 -3.19 -13.55 -8.77
CA LEU A 132 -4.25 -13.36 -9.77
C LEU A 132 -5.45 -14.26 -9.37
N PRO A 133 -6.70 -13.75 -9.36
CA PRO A 133 -7.22 -12.56 -10.05
C PRO A 133 -7.22 -11.24 -9.23
N HIS A 134 -6.43 -11.14 -8.16
CA HIS A 134 -6.51 -10.06 -7.18
C HIS A 134 -7.87 -10.02 -6.47
N ASP A 135 -8.23 -11.15 -5.86
CA ASP A 135 -9.43 -11.31 -5.04
C ASP A 135 -8.98 -11.78 -3.64
N PRO A 136 -9.30 -11.05 -2.55
CA PRO A 136 -10.15 -9.85 -2.47
C PRO A 136 -9.39 -8.58 -2.91
N ILE A 137 -9.87 -7.40 -2.53
CA ILE A 137 -9.17 -6.13 -2.75
C ILE A 137 -7.67 -6.23 -2.38
N TRP A 138 -6.79 -5.81 -3.29
CA TRP A 138 -5.35 -5.67 -3.03
C TRP A 138 -5.06 -4.21 -2.70
N ALA A 139 -5.09 -3.92 -1.39
CA ALA A 139 -5.07 -2.55 -0.89
C ALA A 139 -3.64 -2.12 -0.53
N GLY A 140 -3.29 -0.96 -1.06
CA GLY A 140 -2.05 -0.25 -0.84
C GLY A 140 -2.29 1.20 -0.46
N PHE A 141 -1.23 1.89 -0.06
CA PHE A 141 -1.21 3.34 0.05
C PHE A 141 0.07 3.88 -0.58
N GLY A 142 0.09 5.17 -0.89
CA GLY A 142 1.24 5.70 -1.59
C GLY A 142 1.16 7.18 -1.88
N ALA A 143 1.94 7.59 -2.86
CA ALA A 143 2.03 8.97 -3.30
C ALA A 143 2.41 9.07 -4.77
N ASP A 144 1.91 10.11 -5.41
CA ASP A 144 2.26 10.47 -6.78
C ASP A 144 3.73 10.91 -6.88
N THR A 145 4.32 10.68 -8.05
CA THR A 145 5.69 11.12 -8.33
C THR A 145 5.81 12.63 -8.37
N GLY A 146 4.72 13.37 -8.65
CA GLY A 146 4.69 14.83 -8.72
C GLY A 146 4.69 15.55 -7.38
N VAL A 147 4.66 14.84 -6.25
CA VAL A 147 4.79 15.48 -4.93
C VAL A 147 6.18 16.14 -4.82
N PRO A 148 6.27 17.47 -4.55
CA PRO A 148 7.53 18.21 -4.63
C PRO A 148 8.34 18.08 -3.33
N ILE A 149 8.79 16.86 -3.02
CA ILE A 149 9.54 16.53 -1.80
C ILE A 149 10.77 17.41 -1.59
N GLU A 150 11.38 17.93 -2.65
CA GLU A 150 12.51 18.86 -2.57
C GLU A 150 12.17 20.18 -1.84
N ASN A 151 10.89 20.51 -1.70
CA ASN A 151 10.41 21.69 -0.97
C ASN A 151 10.10 21.39 0.50
N PHE A 152 10.13 20.12 0.89
CA PHE A 152 9.84 19.67 2.26
C PHE A 152 11.14 19.52 3.06
N ARG A 153 11.05 19.81 4.36
CA ARG A 153 12.18 19.90 5.30
C ARG A 153 13.12 18.70 5.22
N ASP A 154 12.55 17.50 5.19
CA ASP A 154 13.29 16.24 5.24
C ASP A 154 13.25 15.45 3.93
N GLY A 155 12.79 16.07 2.84
CA GLY A 155 12.52 15.34 1.60
C GLY A 155 11.38 14.32 1.72
N ALA A 156 10.48 14.50 2.69
CA ALA A 156 9.46 13.54 3.06
C ALA A 156 8.21 14.23 3.63
N PHE A 157 7.12 13.48 3.71
CA PHE A 157 5.83 13.85 4.29
C PHE A 157 5.20 12.62 4.96
N THR A 158 4.05 12.77 5.60
CA THR A 158 3.37 11.65 6.28
C THR A 158 1.96 11.45 5.79
N LEU A 159 1.52 10.20 5.84
CA LEU A 159 0.10 9.81 5.85
C LEU A 159 -0.26 9.40 7.27
N ASP A 160 -1.21 10.11 7.88
CA ASP A 160 -1.65 9.92 9.26
C ASP A 160 -3.00 9.20 9.28
N LEU A 161 -3.12 8.11 10.04
CA LEU A 161 -4.38 7.48 10.44
C LEU A 161 -4.93 8.19 11.68
N VAL A 162 -5.78 9.17 11.43
CA VAL A 162 -6.30 10.11 12.44
C VAL A 162 -7.28 9.45 13.38
N ASP A 163 -8.26 8.73 12.86
CA ASP A 163 -9.33 8.11 13.65
C ASP A 163 -9.81 6.83 12.99
N VAL A 164 -10.30 5.89 13.79
CA VAL A 164 -10.87 4.62 13.32
C VAL A 164 -12.13 4.36 14.11
N LYS A 165 -13.25 4.22 13.41
CA LYS A 165 -14.51 3.75 13.98
C LYS A 165 -14.92 2.48 13.28
N GLY A 166 -15.33 1.48 14.04
CA GLY A 166 -15.79 0.22 13.50
C GLY A 166 -15.78 -0.86 14.57
N PRO A 167 -16.27 -2.06 14.26
CA PRO A 167 -16.48 -3.10 15.25
C PRO A 167 -15.18 -3.69 15.81
N GLY A 168 -14.04 -3.54 15.14
CA GLY A 168 -12.77 -4.16 15.52
C GLY A 168 -11.53 -3.28 15.36
N ARG A 169 -10.37 -3.88 15.58
CA ARG A 169 -9.07 -3.26 15.32
C ARG A 169 -8.71 -3.39 13.85
N VAL A 170 -8.09 -2.36 13.31
CA VAL A 170 -7.41 -2.33 12.01
C VAL A 170 -5.91 -2.23 12.20
N GLU A 171 -5.16 -3.09 11.49
CA GLU A 171 -3.70 -3.10 11.49
C GLU A 171 -3.17 -3.19 10.05
N GLN A 172 -2.17 -2.36 9.73
CA GLN A 172 -1.45 -2.37 8.45
C GLN A 172 0.03 -2.65 8.67
N PHE A 173 0.53 -3.70 8.02
CA PHE A 173 1.90 -4.17 8.21
C PHE A 173 2.39 -5.00 7.04
N ARG A 174 3.71 -5.11 6.90
CA ARG A 174 4.36 -6.12 6.05
C ARG A 174 5.02 -7.14 6.96
N TRP A 175 4.92 -8.41 6.59
CA TRP A 175 5.56 -9.48 7.33
C TRP A 175 6.09 -10.53 6.37
N SER A 176 7.27 -11.06 6.68
CA SER A 176 7.85 -12.22 6.03
C SER A 176 8.25 -13.23 7.11
N PRO A 177 7.85 -14.49 6.99
CA PRO A 177 8.16 -15.50 7.99
C PRO A 177 9.67 -15.74 8.09
N GLY A 178 10.13 -16.06 9.30
CA GLY A 178 11.51 -16.41 9.57
C GLY A 178 11.84 -17.86 9.18
N GLY A 179 13.14 -18.17 9.13
CA GLY A 179 13.62 -19.53 8.99
C GLY A 179 13.42 -20.37 10.26
N GLU A 180 13.88 -21.63 10.23
CA GLU A 180 13.83 -22.51 11.40
C GLU A 180 14.64 -21.90 12.57
N GLY A 181 13.95 -21.60 13.68
CA GLY A 181 14.57 -21.05 14.88
C GLY A 181 14.80 -19.52 14.87
N GLU A 182 14.34 -18.82 13.84
CA GLU A 182 14.48 -17.37 13.68
C GLU A 182 13.11 -16.67 13.62
N SER A 183 13.01 -15.48 14.20
CA SER A 183 11.80 -14.64 14.07
C SER A 183 11.62 -14.15 12.63
N GLY A 184 10.36 -13.95 12.23
CA GLY A 184 10.05 -13.27 10.98
C GLY A 184 10.40 -11.79 11.01
N TYR A 185 10.47 -11.19 9.83
CA TYR A 185 10.66 -9.75 9.70
C TYR A 185 9.31 -9.04 9.60
N LEU A 186 9.07 -8.09 10.49
CA LEU A 186 7.84 -7.32 10.59
C LEU A 186 8.12 -5.82 10.42
N THR A 187 7.40 -5.19 9.51
CA THR A 187 7.30 -3.72 9.41
C THR A 187 5.88 -3.28 9.75
N ARG A 188 5.70 -2.63 10.90
CA ARG A 188 4.42 -2.00 11.30
C ARG A 188 4.28 -0.64 10.62
N MET A 189 3.08 -0.33 10.10
CA MET A 189 2.85 0.89 9.29
C MET A 189 1.75 1.76 9.92
N LEU A 190 0.50 1.29 9.92
CA LEU A 190 -0.64 2.00 10.51
C LEU A 190 -1.42 1.09 11.46
N SER A 191 -1.92 1.64 12.56
CA SER A 191 -2.59 0.89 13.63
C SER A 191 -3.70 1.70 14.28
N SER A 192 -4.85 1.06 14.46
CA SER A 192 -5.97 1.58 15.25
C SER A 192 -5.76 1.45 16.77
N SER A 193 -4.79 0.64 17.21
CA SER A 193 -4.66 0.25 18.62
C SER A 193 -3.31 0.60 19.24
N ASP A 194 -2.28 0.77 18.41
CA ASP A 194 -0.95 1.18 18.84
C ASP A 194 -0.68 2.62 18.40
N SER A 195 -0.60 3.51 19.39
CA SER A 195 -0.43 4.94 19.15
C SER A 195 0.90 5.27 18.47
N ARG A 196 1.91 4.38 18.50
CA ARG A 196 3.20 4.56 17.80
C ARG A 196 3.03 4.52 16.29
N TYR A 197 2.12 3.70 15.79
CA TYR A 197 1.93 3.45 14.35
C TYR A 197 0.69 4.20 13.85
N ARG A 198 0.62 5.51 14.11
CA ARG A 198 -0.47 6.37 13.60
C ARG A 198 -0.12 7.11 12.33
N SER A 199 1.14 7.03 11.90
CA SER A 199 1.61 7.71 10.71
C SER A 199 2.58 6.80 9.96
N ALA A 200 2.55 6.90 8.63
CA ALA A 200 3.54 6.32 7.74
C ALA A 200 4.35 7.46 7.11
N LEU A 201 5.67 7.30 7.04
CA LEU A 201 6.57 8.22 6.35
C LEU A 201 6.55 7.91 4.85
N LEU A 202 6.34 8.93 4.03
CA LEU A 202 6.24 8.82 2.58
C LEU A 202 7.23 9.76 1.89
N THR A 203 7.60 9.39 0.68
CA THR A 203 8.31 10.22 -0.30
C THR A 203 7.55 10.24 -1.63
N ALA A 204 8.00 11.02 -2.60
CA ALA A 204 7.39 11.05 -3.93
C ALA A 204 7.48 9.67 -4.58
N GLY A 205 6.39 9.22 -5.22
CA GLY A 205 6.32 7.90 -5.85
C GLY A 205 6.34 6.71 -4.88
N THR A 206 6.19 6.93 -3.57
CA THR A 206 6.02 5.81 -2.63
C THR A 206 4.81 4.98 -3.04
N HIS A 207 4.97 3.67 -3.08
CA HIS A 207 3.91 2.75 -3.45
C HIS A 207 4.03 1.48 -2.61
N THR A 208 2.98 1.11 -1.90
CA THR A 208 3.01 -0.04 -0.97
C THR A 208 1.85 -0.96 -1.20
N HIS A 209 2.06 -2.25 -0.96
CA HIS A 209 0.99 -3.19 -0.66
C HIS A 209 1.34 -3.92 0.62
N ASN A 210 0.37 -4.06 1.51
CA ASN A 210 0.56 -4.53 2.87
C ASN A 210 -0.60 -5.41 3.29
N TYR A 211 -0.38 -6.22 4.33
CA TYR A 211 -1.50 -6.81 5.03
C TYR A 211 -2.32 -5.68 5.63
N THR A 212 -3.61 -5.63 5.34
CA THR A 212 -4.57 -4.81 6.08
C THR A 212 -5.54 -5.77 6.76
N THR A 213 -5.39 -5.93 8.07
CA THR A 213 -6.20 -6.87 8.84
C THR A 213 -7.25 -6.19 9.69
N PHE A 214 -8.38 -6.87 9.85
CA PHE A 214 -9.51 -6.43 10.65
C PHE A 214 -9.88 -7.54 11.64
N SER A 215 -9.98 -7.19 12.92
CA SER A 215 -10.28 -8.18 13.96
C SER A 215 -11.73 -8.65 13.97
N ARG A 216 -12.64 -7.93 13.28
CA ARG A 216 -14.06 -8.27 13.13
C ARG A 216 -14.55 -7.89 11.73
N PRO A 217 -15.53 -8.59 11.16
CA PRO A 217 -16.24 -8.08 9.99
C PRO A 217 -17.13 -6.89 10.38
N GLY A 218 -17.64 -6.18 9.37
CA GLY A 218 -18.57 -5.07 9.49
C GLY A 218 -18.08 -3.78 8.85
N ARG A 219 -18.84 -2.71 9.08
CA ARG A 219 -18.57 -1.37 8.55
C ARG A 219 -17.53 -0.62 9.39
N TYR A 220 -16.54 -0.05 8.71
CA TYR A 220 -15.50 0.80 9.30
C TYR A 220 -15.43 2.17 8.63
N GLU A 221 -15.08 3.18 9.42
CA GLU A 221 -14.71 4.52 9.00
C GLU A 221 -13.24 4.77 9.38
N LEU A 222 -12.38 5.00 8.41
CA LEU A 222 -10.97 5.32 8.64
C LEU A 222 -10.73 6.76 8.20
N THR A 223 -10.24 7.59 9.12
CA THR A 223 -9.98 9.01 8.86
C THR A 223 -8.50 9.24 8.67
N TYR A 224 -8.14 9.91 7.58
CA TYR A 224 -6.76 10.16 7.16
C TYR A 224 -6.45 11.65 7.01
N ARG A 225 -5.16 11.98 7.14
CA ARG A 225 -4.59 13.29 6.84
C ARG A 225 -3.19 13.12 6.26
N ALA A 226 -2.86 13.81 5.18
CA ALA A 226 -1.47 13.93 4.76
C ALA A 226 -0.86 15.24 5.28
N SER A 227 0.38 15.20 5.76
CA SER A 227 1.06 16.33 6.37
C SER A 227 2.51 16.45 5.89
N ALA A 228 2.99 17.66 5.61
CA ALA A 228 4.38 17.94 5.25
C ALA A 228 4.85 19.22 5.96
N ARG A 229 6.12 19.31 6.34
CA ARG A 229 6.73 20.57 6.77
C ARG A 229 7.60 21.11 5.65
N THR A 230 7.38 22.35 5.25
CA THR A 230 8.19 23.01 4.21
C THR A 230 9.59 23.30 4.74
N LYS A 231 10.55 23.57 3.84
CA LYS A 231 11.87 24.08 4.21
C LYS A 231 11.85 25.43 4.94
N SER A 232 10.78 26.23 4.77
CA SER A 232 10.56 27.46 5.53
C SER A 232 9.97 27.22 6.93
N GLY A 233 9.67 25.97 7.28
CA GLY A 233 9.11 25.59 8.58
C GLY A 233 7.58 25.66 8.66
N SER A 234 6.86 25.93 7.57
CA SER A 234 5.39 25.94 7.55
C SER A 234 4.82 24.53 7.49
N LEU A 235 3.73 24.26 8.21
CA LEU A 235 2.99 23.00 8.10
C LEU A 235 2.00 23.08 6.94
N LEU A 236 2.13 22.18 5.98
CA LEU A 236 1.11 21.87 4.98
C LEU A 236 0.37 20.62 5.44
N ALA A 237 -0.95 20.66 5.46
CA ALA A 237 -1.77 19.50 5.77
C ALA A 237 -3.05 19.51 4.95
N THR A 238 -3.53 18.33 4.61
CA THR A 238 -4.87 18.17 4.04
C THR A 238 -5.94 18.45 5.11
N LYS A 239 -7.19 18.63 4.69
CA LYS A 239 -8.32 18.36 5.60
C LYS A 239 -8.29 16.89 6.03
N GLU A 240 -9.01 16.55 7.10
CA GLU A 240 -9.27 15.16 7.45
C GLU A 240 -10.27 14.58 6.43
N TYR A 241 -9.96 13.42 5.86
CA TYR A 241 -10.84 12.68 4.94
C TYR A 241 -11.21 11.35 5.57
N THR A 242 -12.50 10.99 5.55
CA THR A 242 -12.97 9.70 6.06
C THR A 242 -13.31 8.80 4.88
N THR A 243 -12.62 7.67 4.77
CA THR A 243 -12.97 6.60 3.84
C THR A 243 -13.79 5.53 4.55
N GLN A 244 -14.70 4.91 3.81
CA GLN A 244 -15.51 3.80 4.27
C GLN A 244 -14.82 2.47 3.90
N TRP A 245 -14.99 1.46 4.75
CA TRP A 245 -14.57 0.07 4.52
C TRP A 245 -15.72 -0.86 4.90
N GLN A 246 -16.12 -1.74 3.99
CA GLN A 246 -16.99 -2.88 4.23
C GLN A 246 -16.12 -4.13 4.28
N VAL A 247 -16.08 -4.79 5.45
CA VAL A 247 -15.25 -5.97 5.69
C VAL A 247 -16.14 -7.17 5.95
N GLY A 248 -16.06 -8.19 5.11
CA GLY A 248 -17.06 -9.25 5.07
C GLY A 248 -18.44 -8.71 4.69
N GLY A 249 -19.46 -9.53 4.90
CA GLY A 249 -20.86 -9.26 4.64
C GLY A 249 -21.15 -9.16 3.16
N ASN A 250 -22.15 -8.35 2.83
CA ASN A 250 -22.51 -8.08 1.46
C ASN A 250 -21.64 -6.98 0.86
N ARG A 251 -21.40 -7.09 -0.45
CA ARG A 251 -20.85 -6.00 -1.25
C ARG A 251 -21.69 -4.72 -1.02
N PRO A 252 -21.06 -3.55 -0.81
CA PRO A 252 -21.76 -2.28 -0.64
C PRO A 252 -22.80 -2.01 -1.73
N GLY A 253 -23.95 -1.47 -1.32
CA GLY A 253 -25.03 -1.08 -2.23
C GLY A 253 -25.90 -2.22 -2.78
N ALA A 254 -25.65 -3.48 -2.42
CA ALA A 254 -26.43 -4.62 -2.91
C ALA A 254 -26.77 -5.60 -1.78
N ALA A 255 -28.05 -5.95 -1.60
CA ALA A 255 -28.43 -7.02 -0.67
C ALA A 255 -27.98 -8.40 -1.20
N MET A 256 -27.53 -9.28 -0.30
CA MET A 256 -27.23 -10.68 -0.64
C MET A 256 -28.50 -11.50 -0.81
N THR A 257 -28.45 -12.48 -1.71
CA THR A 257 -29.46 -13.54 -1.73
C THR A 257 -29.26 -14.45 -0.52
N SER A 258 -30.37 -14.91 0.06
CA SER A 258 -30.32 -15.91 1.12
C SER A 258 -29.73 -17.23 0.65
N ILE A 259 -28.96 -17.88 1.52
CA ILE A 259 -28.55 -19.28 1.30
C ILE A 259 -29.78 -20.20 1.26
N ALA A 260 -29.67 -21.33 0.56
CA ALA A 260 -30.78 -22.26 0.40
C ALA A 260 -31.16 -22.89 1.75
N GLU A 261 -32.46 -22.87 2.07
CA GLU A 261 -33.00 -23.53 3.26
C GLU A 261 -32.91 -25.06 3.12
N LYS A 262 -32.50 -25.76 4.18
CA LYS A 262 -32.43 -27.23 4.17
C LYS A 262 -33.75 -27.93 4.50
N THR A 263 -34.71 -27.31 5.18
CA THR A 263 -36.11 -27.80 5.37
C THR A 263 -36.99 -26.68 5.97
N PRO A 264 -38.20 -26.42 5.46
CA PRO A 264 -39.14 -25.49 6.10
C PRO A 264 -39.57 -26.03 7.47
N SER A 265 -39.45 -25.23 8.53
CA SER A 265 -40.01 -25.56 9.84
C SER A 265 -41.00 -24.48 10.31
N GLN A 266 -41.97 -24.85 11.15
CA GLN A 266 -42.86 -23.94 11.87
C GLN A 266 -42.09 -23.16 12.95
N ALA A 267 -41.07 -22.39 12.54
CA ALA A 267 -40.17 -21.71 13.44
C ALA A 267 -40.82 -20.43 14.03
N LYS A 268 -40.59 -20.21 15.32
CA LYS A 268 -40.80 -18.89 15.95
C LYS A 268 -39.78 -17.89 15.40
N HIS A 269 -40.04 -16.60 15.60
CA HIS A 269 -39.04 -15.58 15.28
C HIS A 269 -37.73 -15.86 16.02
N GLY A 270 -36.58 -15.70 15.37
CA GLY A 270 -35.31 -15.85 16.03
C GLY A 270 -34.08 -15.75 15.13
N LEU A 271 -32.98 -15.32 15.73
CA LEU A 271 -31.63 -15.31 15.15
C LEU A 271 -30.87 -16.55 15.63
N THR A 272 -30.18 -17.23 14.72
CA THR A 272 -29.32 -18.37 15.01
C THR A 272 -27.96 -18.19 14.33
N ILE A 273 -26.90 -18.61 15.03
CA ILE A 273 -25.53 -18.67 14.51
C ILE A 273 -24.98 -20.08 14.76
N THR A 274 -24.50 -20.73 13.70
CA THR A 274 -23.91 -22.07 13.76
C THR A 274 -22.71 -22.20 12.84
N PRO A 275 -21.77 -23.13 13.06
CA PRO A 275 -20.73 -23.44 12.08
C PRO A 275 -21.32 -23.71 10.70
N ALA A 276 -20.73 -23.12 9.67
CA ALA A 276 -21.23 -23.21 8.31
C ALA A 276 -21.02 -24.63 7.74
N SER A 277 -21.93 -25.05 6.86
CA SER A 277 -21.85 -26.30 6.10
C SER A 277 -21.97 -25.99 4.61
N GLY A 278 -21.17 -26.62 3.74
CA GLY A 278 -21.16 -26.29 2.31
C GLY A 278 -20.50 -24.95 2.02
N VAL A 279 -19.41 -24.66 2.72
CA VAL A 279 -18.67 -23.40 2.71
C VAL A 279 -18.14 -23.07 1.31
N GLU A 280 -18.10 -21.79 0.98
CA GLU A 280 -17.49 -21.26 -0.23
C GLU A 280 -15.95 -21.44 -0.21
N GLY A 281 -15.38 -21.90 -1.32
CA GLY A 281 -13.94 -22.17 -1.45
C GLY A 281 -13.58 -23.64 -1.56
N ARG A 282 -12.49 -23.95 -2.27
CA ARG A 282 -12.03 -25.34 -2.50
C ARG A 282 -10.92 -25.78 -1.53
N ASP A 283 -10.57 -24.92 -0.59
CA ASP A 283 -9.43 -25.10 0.31
C ASP A 283 -9.88 -25.45 1.74
N SER A 284 -9.23 -26.47 2.32
CA SER A 284 -9.46 -26.94 3.69
C SER A 284 -9.11 -25.88 4.75
N ALA A 285 -8.35 -24.85 4.39
CA ALA A 285 -8.03 -23.74 5.29
C ALA A 285 -9.25 -22.93 5.76
N VAL A 286 -10.39 -22.99 5.06
CA VAL A 286 -11.65 -22.32 5.42
C VAL A 286 -12.59 -23.25 6.20
N GLU A 287 -12.34 -24.55 6.17
CA GLU A 287 -13.18 -25.55 6.83
C GLU A 287 -13.26 -25.30 8.34
N GLY A 288 -14.47 -25.20 8.86
CA GLY A 288 -14.73 -24.96 10.29
C GLY A 288 -14.51 -23.51 10.76
N LYS A 289 -14.14 -22.57 9.88
CA LYS A 289 -13.91 -21.16 10.26
C LYS A 289 -15.12 -20.26 10.06
N LEU A 290 -15.94 -20.54 9.05
CA LEU A 290 -17.13 -19.75 8.77
C LEU A 290 -18.32 -20.23 9.61
N HIS A 291 -19.24 -19.31 9.86
CA HIS A 291 -20.49 -19.52 10.56
C HIS A 291 -21.64 -19.10 9.64
N THR A 292 -22.75 -19.83 9.69
CA THR A 292 -24.03 -19.38 9.16
C THR A 292 -24.70 -18.47 10.18
N LEU A 293 -25.01 -17.24 9.81
CA LEU A 293 -25.97 -16.41 10.53
C LEU A 293 -27.29 -16.49 9.79
N GLU A 294 -28.37 -16.82 10.50
CA GLU A 294 -29.70 -16.90 9.90
C GLU A 294 -30.80 -16.39 10.82
N VAL A 295 -31.82 -15.79 10.23
CA VAL A 295 -33.04 -15.34 10.90
C VAL A 295 -34.25 -16.04 10.30
N ARG A 296 -35.21 -16.35 11.18
CA ARG A 296 -36.53 -16.84 10.81
C ARG A 296 -37.58 -15.88 11.34
N THR A 297 -38.55 -15.51 10.51
CA THR A 297 -39.64 -14.59 10.85
C THR A 297 -40.94 -15.03 10.16
N PRO A 298 -41.80 -15.84 10.81
CA PRO A 298 -43.03 -16.34 10.18
C PRO A 298 -44.05 -15.25 9.83
N GLU A 299 -43.92 -14.04 10.39
CA GLU A 299 -44.82 -12.91 10.15
C GLU A 299 -44.40 -12.02 8.97
N VAL A 300 -43.15 -12.18 8.49
CA VAL A 300 -42.59 -11.38 7.40
C VAL A 300 -42.09 -12.31 6.31
N GLU A 301 -42.92 -12.58 5.31
CA GLU A 301 -42.61 -13.52 4.22
C GLU A 301 -41.51 -12.99 3.30
N LYS A 302 -41.47 -11.67 3.05
CA LYS A 302 -40.53 -11.03 2.13
C LYS A 302 -40.06 -9.68 2.66
N GLY A 303 -38.85 -9.29 2.29
CA GLY A 303 -38.24 -8.03 2.69
C GLY A 303 -36.72 -8.14 2.81
N THR A 304 -36.14 -7.57 3.88
CA THR A 304 -34.69 -7.61 4.13
C THR A 304 -34.39 -7.90 5.60
N ALA A 305 -33.34 -8.67 5.83
CA ALA A 305 -32.72 -8.88 7.14
C ALA A 305 -31.36 -8.18 7.18
N GLU A 306 -31.24 -7.17 8.03
CA GLU A 306 -30.00 -6.45 8.29
C GLU A 306 -29.32 -7.03 9.53
N PHE A 307 -28.21 -7.72 9.33
CA PHE A 307 -27.36 -8.24 10.37
C PHE A 307 -26.36 -7.16 10.79
N THR A 308 -26.15 -7.04 12.10
CA THR A 308 -25.21 -6.10 12.71
C THR A 308 -24.27 -6.81 13.66
N VAL A 309 -23.10 -6.22 13.89
CA VAL A 309 -22.10 -6.64 14.87
C VAL A 309 -21.70 -5.44 15.72
N ASN A 310 -21.89 -5.54 17.02
CA ASN A 310 -21.70 -4.43 17.97
C ASN A 310 -22.46 -3.15 17.55
N GLY A 311 -23.65 -3.33 16.97
CA GLY A 311 -24.49 -2.23 16.43
C GLY A 311 -24.00 -1.64 15.11
N SER A 312 -22.88 -2.10 14.54
CA SER A 312 -22.40 -1.68 13.21
C SER A 312 -22.97 -2.60 12.13
N HIS A 313 -23.31 -2.05 10.96
CA HIS A 313 -23.77 -2.84 9.81
C HIS A 313 -22.76 -3.95 9.46
N LEU A 314 -23.24 -5.18 9.33
CA LEU A 314 -22.47 -6.33 8.84
C LEU A 314 -22.94 -6.72 7.45
N ALA A 315 -24.20 -7.13 7.33
CA ALA A 315 -24.76 -7.57 6.06
C ALA A 315 -26.25 -7.26 5.92
N THR A 316 -26.68 -6.94 4.71
CA THR A 316 -28.11 -6.94 4.34
C THR A 316 -28.42 -8.13 3.44
N VAL A 317 -29.37 -8.98 3.84
CA VAL A 317 -29.76 -10.19 3.11
C VAL A 317 -31.24 -10.12 2.74
N GLY A 318 -31.58 -10.47 1.50
CA GLY A 318 -32.96 -10.54 1.02
C GLY A 318 -33.73 -11.65 1.72
N LEU A 319 -34.82 -11.28 2.39
CA LEU A 319 -35.71 -12.19 3.10
C LEU A 319 -36.69 -12.82 2.12
N SER A 320 -36.81 -14.14 2.18
CA SER A 320 -37.71 -14.92 1.32
C SER A 320 -38.30 -16.09 2.11
N HIS A 321 -39.61 -16.26 2.06
CA HIS A 321 -40.35 -17.26 2.84
C HIS A 321 -40.05 -17.18 4.35
N GLY A 322 -39.89 -15.94 4.87
CA GLY A 322 -39.53 -15.70 6.26
C GLY A 322 -38.13 -16.18 6.66
N TYR A 323 -37.26 -16.46 5.70
CA TYR A 323 -35.88 -16.89 5.92
C TYR A 323 -34.89 -15.89 5.33
N ALA A 324 -33.85 -15.58 6.10
CA ALA A 324 -32.62 -15.01 5.57
C ALA A 324 -31.39 -15.57 6.25
N GLY A 325 -30.33 -15.83 5.49
CA GLY A 325 -29.07 -16.27 6.05
C GLY A 325 -27.89 -16.20 5.08
N PHE A 326 -26.70 -16.14 5.63
CA PHE A 326 -25.43 -16.07 4.89
C PHE A 326 -24.27 -16.67 5.71
N HIS A 327 -23.16 -16.99 5.04
CA HIS A 327 -21.95 -17.48 5.69
C HIS A 327 -20.97 -16.34 5.96
N GLU A 328 -20.33 -16.38 7.13
CA GLU A 328 -19.36 -15.36 7.49
C GLU A 328 -18.26 -15.84 8.43
N LEU A 329 -17.06 -15.26 8.32
CA LEU A 329 -16.01 -15.40 9.32
C LEU A 329 -16.36 -14.57 10.56
N LEU A 330 -16.67 -15.26 11.65
CA LEU A 330 -16.97 -14.61 12.92
C LEU A 330 -15.86 -14.89 13.93
N PRO A 331 -15.23 -13.85 14.52
CA PRO A 331 -14.26 -14.05 15.57
C PRO A 331 -14.92 -14.67 16.82
N ALA A 332 -14.21 -15.58 17.48
CA ALA A 332 -14.64 -16.21 18.72
C ALA A 332 -14.40 -15.30 19.94
N ASP A 333 -15.04 -14.12 19.93
CA ASP A 333 -14.91 -13.12 20.99
C ASP A 333 -16.26 -12.62 21.52
N ALA A 334 -16.23 -11.60 22.38
CA ALA A 334 -17.42 -11.03 23.02
C ALA A 334 -18.27 -10.13 22.09
N SER A 335 -18.21 -10.33 20.77
CA SER A 335 -19.06 -9.63 19.80
C SER A 335 -20.54 -9.88 20.07
N ARG A 336 -21.36 -8.85 19.79
CA ARG A 336 -22.81 -8.88 19.91
C ARG A 336 -23.45 -8.77 18.54
N TYR A 337 -24.02 -9.88 18.05
CA TYR A 337 -24.69 -9.98 16.77
C TYR A 337 -26.20 -9.78 16.94
N GLN A 338 -26.82 -9.00 16.05
CA GLN A 338 -28.25 -8.73 16.06
C GLN A 338 -28.77 -8.68 14.64
N VAL A 339 -30.06 -8.97 14.44
CA VAL A 339 -30.72 -8.81 13.14
C VAL A 339 -31.95 -7.91 13.25
N ASN A 340 -32.08 -6.99 12.29
CA ASN A 340 -33.25 -6.13 12.09
C ASN A 340 -33.97 -6.57 10.81
N VAL A 341 -35.23 -7.00 10.93
CA VAL A 341 -36.03 -7.48 9.80
C VAL A 341 -37.04 -6.42 9.39
N ARG A 342 -37.01 -6.08 8.11
CA ARG A 342 -37.90 -5.13 7.46
C ARG A 342 -38.72 -5.84 6.40
N ASP A 343 -39.97 -5.42 6.22
CA ASP A 343 -40.83 -5.92 5.13
C ASP A 343 -40.52 -5.24 3.78
N GLU A 344 -41.24 -5.62 2.72
CA GLU A 344 -41.09 -5.03 1.38
C GLU A 344 -41.37 -3.51 1.31
N SER A 345 -42.07 -2.94 2.30
CA SER A 345 -42.28 -1.49 2.40
C SER A 345 -41.11 -0.77 3.09
N GLY A 346 -40.15 -1.52 3.64
CA GLY A 346 -39.03 -1.02 4.43
C GLY A 346 -39.34 -0.80 5.91
N ALA A 347 -40.55 -1.14 6.37
CA ALA A 347 -40.96 -0.98 7.76
C ALA A 347 -40.25 -2.02 8.65
N LEU A 348 -39.64 -1.58 9.76
CA LEU A 348 -39.04 -2.47 10.75
C LEU A 348 -40.13 -3.28 11.45
N ARG A 349 -40.04 -4.61 11.38
CA ARG A 349 -41.04 -5.54 11.92
C ARG A 349 -40.53 -6.36 13.09
N TYR A 350 -39.24 -6.68 13.11
CA TYR A 350 -38.63 -7.49 14.15
C TYR A 350 -37.17 -7.10 14.36
N THR A 351 -36.73 -7.05 15.61
CA THR A 351 -35.32 -6.94 15.97
C THR A 351 -35.02 -7.98 17.03
N SER A 352 -34.01 -8.82 16.79
CA SER A 352 -33.63 -9.86 17.74
C SER A 352 -32.99 -9.27 19.00
N ALA A 353 -33.02 -10.00 20.10
CA ALA A 353 -32.05 -9.80 21.16
C ALA A 353 -30.62 -10.06 20.61
N PRO A 354 -29.59 -9.39 21.15
CA PRO A 354 -28.22 -9.59 20.69
C PRO A 354 -27.62 -10.90 21.19
N LEU A 355 -26.81 -11.54 20.35
CA LEU A 355 -26.14 -12.81 20.60
C LEU A 355 -24.62 -12.65 20.71
N SER A 356 -24.01 -13.41 21.60
CA SER A 356 -22.57 -13.66 21.60
C SER A 356 -22.31 -15.15 21.41
N LEU A 357 -21.27 -15.48 20.66
CA LEU A 357 -20.92 -16.87 20.38
C LEU A 357 -20.45 -17.57 21.66
N LYS A 358 -21.00 -18.75 21.93
CA LYS A 358 -20.52 -19.68 22.96
C LYS A 358 -20.31 -21.04 22.30
N ASP A 359 -19.11 -21.59 22.39
CA ASP A 359 -18.76 -22.86 21.72
C ASP A 359 -19.09 -22.85 20.21
N ALA A 360 -18.80 -21.73 19.54
CA ALA A 360 -19.06 -21.47 18.12
C ALA A 360 -20.55 -21.49 17.68
N LYS A 361 -21.51 -21.44 18.63
CA LYS A 361 -22.95 -21.42 18.35
C LYS A 361 -23.68 -20.41 19.23
N ALA A 362 -24.82 -19.90 18.77
CA ALA A 362 -25.74 -19.08 19.56
C ALA A 362 -27.14 -19.07 18.94
N SER A 363 -28.19 -18.88 19.74
CA SER A 363 -29.53 -18.61 19.23
C SER A 363 -30.36 -17.81 20.22
N THR A 364 -31.30 -17.02 19.72
CA THR A 364 -32.30 -16.31 20.53
C THR A 364 -33.60 -16.18 19.76
N GLY A 365 -34.71 -16.34 20.48
CA GLY A 365 -36.05 -15.97 20.01
C GLY A 365 -36.59 -14.72 20.72
N GLU A 366 -35.79 -14.05 21.54
CA GLU A 366 -36.21 -12.81 22.20
C GLU A 366 -36.06 -11.62 21.26
N SER A 367 -36.81 -10.54 21.55
CA SER A 367 -36.72 -9.27 20.84
C SER A 367 -36.05 -8.21 21.71
N ALA A 368 -35.39 -7.25 21.09
CA ALA A 368 -34.81 -6.09 21.77
C ALA A 368 -34.79 -4.87 20.83
N ASP A 369 -34.43 -3.71 21.35
CA ASP A 369 -34.17 -2.53 20.50
C ASP A 369 -32.85 -2.70 19.71
N PRO A 370 -32.71 -2.04 18.55
CA PRO A 370 -31.46 -2.01 17.80
C PRO A 370 -30.30 -1.47 18.66
N LEU A 371 -29.17 -2.18 18.64
CA LEU A 371 -27.96 -1.72 19.30
C LEU A 371 -27.41 -0.47 18.59
N ALA A 372 -27.12 0.56 19.37
CA ALA A 372 -26.31 1.68 18.87
C ALA A 372 -24.90 1.19 18.50
N PRO A 373 -24.29 1.71 17.42
CA PRO A 373 -22.91 1.39 17.07
C PRO A 373 -21.96 1.65 18.24
N ASN A 374 -21.26 0.60 18.68
CA ASN A 374 -20.21 0.68 19.69
C ASN A 374 -18.87 0.34 19.04
N ALA A 375 -18.18 1.39 18.58
CA ALA A 375 -16.89 1.24 17.93
C ALA A 375 -15.81 0.76 18.91
N GLU A 376 -14.90 -0.08 18.43
CA GLU A 376 -13.67 -0.43 19.14
C GLU A 376 -12.91 0.85 19.50
N LYS A 377 -12.38 0.91 20.72
CA LYS A 377 -11.70 2.11 21.21
C LYS A 377 -10.42 2.36 20.40
N SER A 378 -10.35 3.55 19.80
CA SER A 378 -9.19 4.06 19.06
C SER A 378 -8.89 5.48 19.55
N GLU A 379 -7.63 5.76 19.91
CA GLU A 379 -7.24 7.12 20.30
C GLU A 379 -7.09 8.00 19.06
N LYS A 380 -7.82 9.13 19.02
CA LYS A 380 -7.69 10.09 17.93
C LYS A 380 -6.28 10.69 17.90
N PHE A 381 -5.67 10.71 16.71
CA PHE A 381 -4.36 11.33 16.48
C PHE A 381 -4.50 12.80 16.05
N GLY A 382 -4.24 13.70 17.00
CA GLY A 382 -4.38 15.15 16.78
C GLY A 382 -3.32 15.76 15.84
N ALA A 383 -3.67 16.88 15.21
CA ALA A 383 -2.79 17.67 14.32
C ALA A 383 -1.95 18.74 15.06
N LYS A 384 -1.77 18.62 16.38
CA LYS A 384 -1.16 19.68 17.17
C LYS A 384 0.35 19.75 16.91
N GLU A 385 0.81 20.87 16.38
CA GLU A 385 2.24 21.15 16.28
C GLU A 385 2.89 21.23 17.68
N LEU A 386 4.11 20.71 17.79
CA LEU A 386 4.85 20.68 19.05
C LEU A 386 6.32 21.04 18.85
N SER A 387 6.95 21.51 19.91
CA SER A 387 8.39 21.71 20.00
C SER A 387 8.94 20.82 21.10
N ILE A 388 10.05 20.15 20.84
CA ILE A 388 10.75 19.33 21.84
C ILE A 388 11.69 20.22 22.66
N GLY A 389 11.67 20.05 23.97
CA GLY A 389 12.56 20.69 24.94
C GLY A 389 13.95 20.06 25.00
N SER A 390 14.10 18.77 24.64
CA SER A 390 15.41 18.12 24.47
C SER A 390 15.54 17.47 23.09
N ARG A 391 16.70 17.69 22.46
CA ARG A 391 17.09 17.06 21.18
C ARG A 391 18.01 15.86 21.39
N ARG A 392 18.37 15.53 22.62
CA ARG A 392 19.33 14.46 22.92
C ARG A 392 18.69 13.09 22.67
N VAL A 393 19.45 12.22 22.04
CA VAL A 393 19.07 10.86 21.66
C VAL A 393 20.13 9.88 22.13
N SER A 394 19.70 8.75 22.67
CA SER A 394 20.53 7.60 23.00
C SER A 394 20.03 6.38 22.25
N ALA A 395 20.93 5.68 21.56
CA ALA A 395 20.64 4.47 20.80
C ALA A 395 21.55 3.33 21.24
N SER A 396 21.01 2.11 21.26
CA SER A 396 21.75 0.87 21.50
C SER A 396 21.28 -0.20 20.52
N PHE A 397 22.21 -0.92 19.91
CA PHE A 397 21.94 -2.06 19.03
C PHE A 397 22.77 -3.24 19.48
N ALA A 398 22.11 -4.36 19.82
CA ALA A 398 22.75 -5.51 20.45
C ALA A 398 22.08 -6.82 20.04
N PRO A 399 22.79 -7.96 20.12
CA PRO A 399 22.19 -9.28 19.98
C PRO A 399 21.06 -9.49 20.99
N ALA A 400 20.01 -10.19 20.55
CA ALA A 400 18.81 -10.51 21.30
C ALA A 400 18.41 -11.98 21.10
N SER A 401 17.32 -12.41 21.75
CA SER A 401 16.80 -13.78 21.63
C SER A 401 16.29 -14.12 20.22
N ASN A 402 16.12 -15.41 19.93
CA ASN A 402 15.52 -15.92 18.68
C ASN A 402 16.27 -15.50 17.40
N GLY A 403 17.60 -15.39 17.48
CA GLY A 403 18.44 -15.04 16.34
C GLY A 403 18.16 -13.64 15.80
N THR A 404 17.98 -12.66 16.69
CA THR A 404 17.71 -11.27 16.32
C THR A 404 18.74 -10.31 16.93
N HIS A 405 18.77 -9.09 16.40
CA HIS A 405 19.37 -7.93 17.03
C HIS A 405 18.29 -6.90 17.35
N ALA A 406 18.37 -6.30 18.54
CA ALA A 406 17.42 -5.30 19.00
C ALA A 406 18.03 -3.89 18.96
N LEU A 407 17.42 -2.99 18.20
CA LEU A 407 17.67 -1.56 18.26
C LEU A 407 16.72 -0.93 19.29
N THR A 408 17.26 -0.23 20.27
CA THR A 408 16.51 0.63 21.18
C THR A 408 16.96 2.07 21.00
N VAL A 409 16.00 2.96 20.73
CA VAL A 409 16.22 4.41 20.60
C VAL A 409 15.41 5.11 21.68
N THR A 410 16.04 6.03 22.41
CA THR A 410 15.41 6.91 23.39
C THR A 410 15.74 8.35 23.04
N VAL A 411 14.70 9.16 22.86
CA VAL A 411 14.79 10.63 22.78
C VAL A 411 14.43 11.15 24.17
N ASP A 412 15.28 11.99 24.75
CA ASP A 412 15.12 12.48 26.12
C ASP A 412 13.80 13.26 26.29
N ASP A 413 13.23 13.80 25.21
CA ASP A 413 11.91 14.40 25.21
C ASP A 413 10.81 13.37 24.88
N PRO A 414 9.88 13.08 25.83
CA PRO A 414 8.80 12.12 25.61
C PRO A 414 7.74 12.61 24.62
N GLN A 415 7.69 13.90 24.30
CA GLN A 415 6.77 14.45 23.29
C GLN A 415 7.28 14.24 21.86
N PHE A 416 8.53 13.77 21.68
CA PHE A 416 9.03 13.46 20.35
C PHE A 416 8.18 12.37 19.69
N ALA A 417 7.74 12.68 18.47
CA ALA A 417 7.11 11.75 17.56
C ALA A 417 7.82 11.80 16.20
N GLY A 418 8.07 10.64 15.62
CA GLY A 418 8.77 10.54 14.35
C GLY A 418 9.09 9.10 13.98
N PHE A 419 10.08 8.95 13.10
CA PHE A 419 10.44 7.69 12.48
C PHE A 419 11.90 7.39 12.72
N VAL A 420 12.21 6.11 12.90
CA VAL A 420 13.56 5.57 13.03
C VAL A 420 13.80 4.63 11.86
N SER A 421 14.91 4.82 11.17
CA SER A 421 15.37 3.95 10.11
C SER A 421 16.81 3.51 10.39
N LEU A 422 17.03 2.20 10.44
CA LEU A 422 18.35 1.58 10.48
C LEU A 422 18.70 1.13 9.07
N GLY A 423 19.63 1.82 8.42
CA GLY A 423 20.15 1.43 7.12
C GLY A 423 21.44 0.61 7.24
N GLN A 424 21.53 -0.46 6.48
CA GLN A 424 22.75 -1.24 6.27
C GLN A 424 23.38 -0.85 4.93
N PHE A 425 24.69 -0.62 4.90
CA PHE A 425 25.43 -0.11 3.74
C PHE A 425 26.69 -0.97 3.53
N SER A 426 27.03 -1.30 2.30
CA SER A 426 28.27 -2.06 2.02
C SER A 426 29.52 -1.33 2.50
N SER A 427 29.48 0.01 2.51
CA SER A 427 30.52 0.87 3.05
C SER A 427 29.92 2.11 3.70
N GLU A 428 30.60 2.67 4.71
CA GLU A 428 30.19 3.93 5.34
C GLU A 428 30.13 5.10 4.34
N LYS A 429 30.87 5.02 3.23
CA LYS A 429 30.89 6.06 2.19
C LYS A 429 29.69 6.02 1.25
N ASP A 430 28.91 4.95 1.27
CA ASP A 430 27.80 4.78 0.34
C ASP A 430 26.62 5.68 0.74
N ASP A 431 26.00 6.30 -0.25
CA ASP A 431 24.87 7.23 -0.05
C ASP A 431 23.53 6.51 0.08
N LEU A 432 23.39 5.32 -0.51
CA LEU A 432 22.19 4.50 -0.49
C LEU A 432 22.40 3.22 0.36
N PRO A 433 21.44 2.87 1.23
CA PRO A 433 21.51 1.63 1.99
C PRO A 433 21.23 0.41 1.11
N ASN A 434 21.85 -0.73 1.38
CA ASN A 434 21.47 -2.02 0.81
C ASN A 434 20.04 -2.40 1.23
N THR A 435 19.72 -2.16 2.50
CA THR A 435 18.41 -2.43 3.09
C THR A 435 18.14 -1.46 4.24
N THR A 436 16.86 -1.21 4.51
CA THR A 436 16.41 -0.40 5.65
C THR A 436 15.46 -1.17 6.54
N PHE A 437 15.61 -0.95 7.85
CA PHE A 437 14.72 -1.47 8.87
C PHE A 437 14.08 -0.31 9.62
N ASP A 438 12.75 -0.22 9.54
CA ASP A 438 12.02 0.98 9.92
C ASP A 438 11.07 0.73 11.10
N THR A 439 10.95 1.72 11.97
CA THR A 439 9.98 1.76 13.07
C THR A 439 9.56 3.20 13.38
N ALA A 440 8.59 3.37 14.26
CA ALA A 440 8.10 4.67 14.71
C ALA A 440 8.44 4.93 16.19
N VAL A 441 8.66 6.19 16.52
CA VAL A 441 8.87 6.68 17.88
C VAL A 441 7.65 7.48 18.30
N ARG A 442 7.08 7.13 19.46
CA ARG A 442 6.12 7.96 20.18
C ARG A 442 6.33 7.75 21.67
N GLY A 443 6.22 8.81 22.47
CA GLY A 443 6.57 8.75 23.89
C GLY A 443 8.08 8.75 24.13
N GLY A 444 8.89 9.23 23.16
CA GLY A 444 10.34 9.30 23.27
C GLY A 444 11.08 7.96 23.21
N LYS A 445 10.42 6.82 22.93
CA LYS A 445 11.09 5.51 22.83
C LYS A 445 10.63 4.72 21.61
N ALA A 446 11.58 4.05 20.96
CA ALA A 446 11.30 3.03 19.94
C ALA A 446 12.16 1.79 20.16
N THR A 447 11.62 0.65 19.74
CA THR A 447 12.33 -0.62 19.69
C THR A 447 12.05 -1.26 18.34
N LEU A 448 13.09 -1.83 17.74
CA LEU A 448 13.05 -2.55 16.48
C LEU A 448 13.83 -3.85 16.64
N SER A 449 13.24 -4.96 16.21
CA SER A 449 13.88 -6.27 16.19
C SER A 449 14.21 -6.61 14.74
N VAL A 450 15.47 -6.89 14.46
CA VAL A 450 15.97 -7.25 13.13
C VAL A 450 16.47 -8.68 13.18
N PRO A 451 15.97 -9.60 12.33
CA PRO A 451 16.54 -10.95 12.24
C PRO A 451 18.03 -10.88 11.90
N SER A 452 18.87 -11.61 12.65
CA SER A 452 20.33 -11.54 12.47
C SER A 452 20.76 -12.00 11.08
N SER A 453 19.97 -12.85 10.41
CA SER A 453 20.25 -13.29 9.05
C SER A 453 20.14 -12.18 7.99
N TYR A 454 19.51 -11.05 8.33
CA TYR A 454 19.36 -9.89 7.44
C TYR A 454 20.52 -8.89 7.60
N LEU A 455 21.48 -9.17 8.49
CA LEU A 455 22.59 -8.29 8.80
C LEU A 455 23.93 -8.89 8.34
N ASP A 456 24.62 -8.16 7.48
CA ASP A 456 25.88 -8.58 6.88
C ASP A 456 27.07 -8.07 7.71
N SER A 457 27.92 -8.99 8.17
CA SER A 457 29.13 -8.61 8.90
C SER A 457 30.11 -7.91 7.96
N GLY A 458 30.66 -6.77 8.39
CA GLY A 458 31.51 -5.90 7.58
C GLY A 458 30.78 -4.66 7.05
N ASP A 459 29.46 -4.71 6.91
CA ASP A 459 28.67 -3.56 6.45
C ASP A 459 28.63 -2.43 7.50
N ALA A 460 28.50 -1.19 7.04
CA ALA A 460 28.26 -0.05 7.91
C ALA A 460 26.76 0.04 8.27
N LEU A 461 26.46 0.44 9.50
CA LEU A 461 25.11 0.71 9.97
C LEU A 461 24.94 2.21 10.24
N LYS A 462 23.98 2.84 9.56
CA LYS A 462 23.60 4.24 9.80
C LYS A 462 22.19 4.30 10.38
N LEU A 463 22.05 5.04 11.48
CA LEU A 463 20.78 5.29 12.14
C LEU A 463 20.26 6.67 11.73
N SER A 464 19.03 6.74 11.22
CA SER A 464 18.35 7.98 10.88
C SER A 464 17.09 8.17 11.71
N LEU A 465 16.92 9.38 12.26
CA LEU A 465 15.67 9.80 12.91
C LEU A 465 15.05 10.93 12.09
N THR A 466 13.82 10.75 11.65
CA THR A 466 13.04 11.74 10.90
C THR A 466 11.88 12.21 11.79
N PRO A 467 11.87 13.46 12.28
CA PRO A 467 10.75 13.96 13.07
C PRO A 467 9.47 14.01 12.25
N HIS A 468 8.32 13.74 12.86
CA HIS A 468 7.03 13.96 12.20
C HIS A 468 6.93 15.43 11.75
N PRO A 469 6.23 15.75 10.65
CA PRO A 469 5.92 17.13 10.25
C PRO A 469 5.33 18.01 11.36
N LEU A 470 4.75 17.47 12.43
CA LEU A 470 4.20 18.23 13.55
C LEU A 470 5.28 18.74 14.52
N VAL A 471 6.47 18.13 14.52
CA VAL A 471 7.62 18.61 15.31
C VAL A 471 8.24 19.80 14.60
N ARG A 472 8.29 20.96 15.26
CA ARG A 472 8.68 22.26 14.66
C ARG A 472 10.17 22.54 14.62
N ASN A 473 10.91 22.09 15.64
CA ASN A 473 12.25 22.59 15.95
C ASN A 473 13.36 21.53 15.81
N ALA A 474 13.09 20.45 15.09
CA ALA A 474 14.06 19.41 14.77
C ALA A 474 13.85 18.91 13.35
N LYS A 475 14.92 18.48 12.68
CA LYS A 475 14.90 17.89 11.34
C LYS A 475 15.61 16.54 11.30
N LYS A 476 15.51 15.84 10.17
CA LYS A 476 16.14 14.54 9.96
C LYS A 476 17.61 14.58 10.36
N THR A 477 18.02 13.58 11.12
CA THR A 477 19.40 13.44 11.59
C THR A 477 19.85 12.01 11.38
N SER A 478 21.01 11.84 10.76
CA SER A 478 21.60 10.54 10.47
C SER A 478 22.99 10.46 11.12
N VAL A 479 23.30 9.33 11.74
CA VAL A 479 24.59 9.06 12.40
C VAL A 479 25.07 7.66 12.04
N THR A 480 26.39 7.49 11.87
CA THR A 480 26.98 6.16 11.82
C THR A 480 26.93 5.53 13.22
N LEU A 481 26.22 4.40 13.32
CA LEU A 481 26.13 3.57 14.52
C LEU A 481 27.30 2.59 14.58
N ALA A 482 27.67 2.01 13.43
CA ALA A 482 28.83 1.15 13.25
C ALA A 482 29.45 1.39 11.86
N SER A 483 30.75 1.65 11.77
CA SER A 483 31.45 1.75 10.47
C SER A 483 31.70 0.37 9.83
N SER A 484 31.69 -0.67 10.64
CA SER A 484 31.77 -2.08 10.24
C SER A 484 31.04 -2.90 11.30
N PHE A 485 29.98 -3.59 10.92
CA PHE A 485 29.15 -4.39 11.79
C PHE A 485 29.80 -5.74 12.11
N ASN A 486 29.65 -6.19 13.35
CA ASN A 486 29.96 -7.54 13.77
C ASN A 486 28.79 -8.07 14.60
N ALA A 487 28.30 -9.26 14.24
CA ALA A 487 27.11 -9.84 14.84
C ALA A 487 27.20 -10.08 16.35
N ARG A 488 28.40 -10.14 16.95
CA ARG A 488 28.58 -10.35 18.40
C ARG A 488 28.63 -9.06 19.21
N ASP A 489 28.81 -7.92 18.55
CA ASP A 489 29.10 -6.66 19.22
C ASP A 489 27.83 -5.93 19.64
N THR A 490 27.98 -5.05 20.63
CA THR A 490 26.94 -4.10 21.04
C THR A 490 27.38 -2.70 20.69
N PHE A 491 26.55 -1.99 19.93
CA PHE A 491 26.81 -0.63 19.48
C PHE A 491 25.96 0.35 20.29
N LYS A 492 26.59 1.41 20.80
CA LYS A 492 25.91 2.48 21.54
C LYS A 492 26.29 3.84 20.96
N LYS A 493 25.32 4.72 20.82
CA LYS A 493 25.54 6.08 20.32
C LYS A 493 24.67 7.07 21.07
N THR A 494 25.24 8.20 21.45
CA THR A 494 24.49 9.37 21.90
C THR A 494 24.77 10.51 20.94
N PHE A 495 23.73 11.24 20.54
CA PHE A 495 23.80 12.35 19.60
C PHE A 495 22.65 13.34 19.85
N GLU A 496 22.65 14.47 19.17
CA GLU A 496 21.52 15.40 19.15
C GLU A 496 20.82 15.37 17.80
N LEU A 497 19.48 15.47 17.82
CA LEU A 497 18.72 15.83 16.63
C LEU A 497 19.15 17.22 16.14
N SER A 498 19.37 17.33 14.85
CA SER A 498 19.65 18.56 14.15
C SER A 498 18.51 19.56 14.39
N PRO A 499 18.81 20.80 14.79
CA PRO A 499 17.79 21.81 14.97
C PRO A 499 17.20 22.18 13.60
N ASP A 500 15.90 22.47 13.59
CA ASP A 500 15.23 23.08 12.45
C ASP A 500 15.20 24.60 12.66
N GLY A 501 16.00 25.31 11.89
CA GLY A 501 16.35 26.73 12.09
C GLY A 501 15.43 27.72 11.41
N ALA A 502 14.14 27.40 11.21
CA ALA A 502 13.17 28.39 10.74
C ALA A 502 13.03 29.49 11.81
N THR A 503 13.77 30.57 11.60
CA THR A 503 13.81 31.76 12.45
C THR A 503 12.40 32.30 12.65
N SER A 504 12.00 32.52 13.92
CA SER A 504 10.98 33.54 14.24
C SER A 504 11.41 34.89 13.63
N PRO A 505 10.48 35.77 13.24
CA PRO A 505 10.82 37.00 12.54
C PRO A 505 11.68 37.88 13.46
N SER A 506 12.93 38.11 13.06
CA SER A 506 13.85 39.00 13.75
C SER A 506 14.21 40.14 12.82
N ASN A 507 14.08 41.35 13.35
CA ASN A 507 14.40 42.65 12.79
C ASN A 507 15.68 42.70 11.95
N ASP A 508 15.61 43.54 10.91
CA ASP A 508 16.70 44.11 10.13
C ASP A 508 17.95 44.43 10.97
N GLN A 509 19.09 43.89 10.55
CA GLN A 509 20.27 44.70 10.16
C GLN A 509 21.31 43.87 9.38
N PRO A 510 22.12 44.51 8.51
CA PRO A 510 22.78 43.86 7.38
C PRO A 510 24.09 43.15 7.75
N ARG A 511 24.37 42.04 7.07
CA ARG A 511 25.64 41.29 7.16
C ARG A 511 26.60 41.70 6.01
N PRO A 512 27.93 41.70 6.21
CA PRO A 512 28.91 42.06 5.17
C PRO A 512 29.10 40.97 4.11
N ASP A 513 29.60 41.44 2.96
CA ASP A 513 29.84 40.86 1.62
C ASP A 513 30.54 39.48 1.56
N PRO A 514 30.21 38.60 0.58
CA PRO A 514 30.78 37.27 0.41
C PRO A 514 31.95 37.30 -0.58
N SER A 515 33.18 37.19 -0.07
CA SER A 515 34.34 36.88 -0.90
C SER A 515 34.98 35.57 -0.42
N GLN A 516 34.35 34.46 -0.77
CA GLN A 516 35.00 33.16 -0.85
C GLN A 516 34.21 32.27 -1.84
N PRO A 517 34.83 31.78 -2.93
CA PRO A 517 34.16 30.88 -3.86
C PRO A 517 34.12 29.49 -3.23
N SER A 518 32.95 29.09 -2.73
CA SER A 518 32.59 27.68 -2.66
C SER A 518 32.05 27.30 -4.02
N ASP A 519 32.71 26.37 -4.71
CA ASP A 519 32.22 25.80 -5.96
C ASP A 519 30.76 25.34 -5.78
N PRO A 520 29.82 25.84 -6.60
CA PRO A 520 28.49 25.28 -6.65
C PRO A 520 28.59 23.94 -7.38
N THR A 521 28.34 22.83 -6.67
CA THR A 521 27.92 21.60 -7.34
C THR A 521 26.60 21.87 -8.05
N THR A 522 26.71 22.10 -9.36
CA THR A 522 25.60 22.01 -10.32
C THR A 522 24.79 20.74 -10.01
N PRO A 523 23.44 20.77 -10.01
CA PRO A 523 22.65 19.55 -9.96
C PRO A 523 23.16 18.61 -11.06
N GLY A 524 23.76 17.48 -10.66
CA GLY A 524 24.42 16.58 -11.59
C GLY A 524 23.45 16.16 -12.68
N GLU A 525 23.87 16.31 -13.93
CA GLU A 525 23.21 15.70 -15.07
C GLU A 525 22.96 14.22 -14.75
N ALA A 526 21.75 13.74 -15.00
CA ALA A 526 21.39 12.37 -14.63
C ALA A 526 22.37 11.40 -15.29
N PRO A 527 22.82 10.35 -14.59
CA PRO A 527 23.91 9.52 -15.06
C PRO A 527 23.51 8.84 -16.37
N THR A 528 24.17 9.19 -17.47
CA THR A 528 23.98 8.56 -18.77
C THR A 528 25.23 7.80 -19.19
N CYS A 529 25.04 6.79 -20.02
CA CYS A 529 26.11 5.96 -20.54
C CYS A 529 25.62 5.27 -21.82
N ARG A 530 26.40 5.39 -22.91
CA ARG A 530 26.03 4.88 -24.25
C ARG A 530 24.61 5.31 -24.67
N ASP A 531 24.34 6.60 -24.50
CA ASP A 531 23.04 7.25 -24.77
C ASP A 531 21.85 6.67 -24.00
N ARG A 532 22.12 5.95 -22.90
CA ARG A 532 21.09 5.42 -21.99
C ARG A 532 21.15 6.11 -20.65
N LEU A 533 19.99 6.46 -20.11
CA LEU A 533 19.85 6.85 -18.72
C LEU A 533 20.05 5.64 -17.81
N LEU A 534 20.95 5.74 -16.85
CA LEU A 534 21.19 4.71 -15.85
C LEU A 534 20.17 4.87 -14.71
N ILE A 535 19.36 3.84 -14.51
CA ILE A 535 18.35 3.79 -13.45
C ILE A 535 18.79 2.73 -12.45
N ASP A 536 19.34 3.16 -11.32
CA ASP A 536 19.87 2.31 -10.25
C ASP A 536 18.91 2.18 -9.06
N HIS A 537 17.81 2.93 -9.05
CA HIS A 537 16.73 2.79 -8.09
C HIS A 537 15.40 3.35 -8.60
N GLY A 538 14.32 3.02 -7.90
CA GLY A 538 13.01 3.64 -8.11
C GLY A 538 12.01 2.77 -8.88
N HIS A 539 10.78 3.27 -8.99
CA HIS A 539 9.62 2.56 -9.53
C HIS A 539 9.57 2.68 -11.06
N LEU A 540 9.34 1.57 -11.76
CA LEU A 540 9.09 1.56 -13.20
C LEU A 540 8.10 0.46 -13.58
N ASP A 541 7.34 0.65 -14.66
CA ASP A 541 6.47 -0.39 -15.20
C ASP A 541 6.66 -0.58 -16.71
N LEU A 542 6.67 -1.84 -17.16
CA LEU A 542 6.35 -2.19 -18.54
C LEU A 542 4.85 -1.93 -18.76
N ALA A 543 4.50 -0.76 -19.26
CA ALA A 543 3.12 -0.28 -19.35
C ALA A 543 2.52 -0.50 -20.74
N LEU A 544 1.38 -1.19 -20.80
CA LEU A 544 0.53 -1.26 -21.97
C LEU A 544 -0.38 -0.04 -22.01
N GLN A 545 -0.49 0.59 -23.19
CA GLN A 545 -1.37 1.72 -23.43
C GLN A 545 -2.04 1.60 -24.81
N GLY A 546 -3.08 2.40 -25.03
CA GLY A 546 -3.87 2.40 -26.26
C GLY A 546 -5.28 1.88 -26.03
N ASP A 547 -5.95 1.51 -27.12
CA ASP A 547 -7.36 1.12 -27.14
C ASP A 547 -7.62 0.04 -28.20
N ALA A 548 -8.90 -0.29 -28.43
CA ALA A 548 -9.28 -1.30 -29.41
C ALA A 548 -8.81 -1.03 -30.85
N SER A 549 -8.35 0.18 -31.21
CA SER A 549 -7.76 0.48 -32.52
C SER A 549 -6.30 0.02 -32.63
N GLY A 550 -5.58 -0.04 -31.51
CA GLY A 550 -4.18 -0.44 -31.44
C GLY A 550 -3.59 -0.23 -30.05
N VAL A 551 -2.59 -1.05 -29.72
CA VAL A 551 -1.88 -0.98 -28.43
C VAL A 551 -0.39 -0.75 -28.65
N SER A 552 0.24 -0.06 -27.72
CA SER A 552 1.69 0.11 -27.65
C SER A 552 2.18 -0.15 -26.23
N SER A 553 3.45 -0.53 -26.09
CA SER A 553 4.11 -0.70 -24.80
C SER A 553 5.18 0.36 -24.62
N THR A 554 5.31 0.90 -23.42
CA THR A 554 6.34 1.88 -23.01
C THR A 554 6.88 1.50 -21.63
N ILE A 555 8.02 2.06 -21.23
CA ILE A 555 8.45 2.05 -19.83
C ILE A 555 7.90 3.30 -19.16
N LYS A 556 6.93 3.12 -18.28
CA LYS A 556 6.47 4.18 -17.37
C LYS A 556 7.54 4.34 -16.29
N ASP A 557 8.33 5.40 -16.39
CA ASP A 557 9.44 5.70 -15.48
C ASP A 557 8.98 6.67 -14.36
N ASP A 558 8.88 6.13 -13.15
CA ASP A 558 8.58 6.84 -11.91
C ASP A 558 9.82 6.92 -11.00
N SER A 559 11.02 6.60 -11.50
CA SER A 559 12.26 6.53 -10.72
C SER A 559 12.67 7.88 -10.13
N ARG A 560 12.18 8.95 -10.74
CA ARG A 560 12.63 10.34 -10.52
C ARG A 560 14.11 10.57 -10.83
N ILE A 561 14.72 9.70 -11.63
CA ILE A 561 16.07 9.86 -12.19
C ILE A 561 15.92 10.46 -13.60
N GLY A 562 16.62 11.56 -13.88
CA GLY A 562 16.51 12.27 -15.17
C GLY A 562 15.21 13.06 -15.38
N ALA A 563 14.14 12.78 -14.63
CA ALA A 563 12.90 13.54 -14.60
C ALA A 563 12.35 13.63 -13.18
N LYS A 564 11.58 14.66 -12.84
CA LYS A 564 10.95 14.77 -11.50
C LYS A 564 9.57 14.11 -11.41
N ASN A 565 8.90 13.95 -12.54
CA ASN A 565 7.57 13.37 -12.65
C ASN A 565 7.65 12.11 -13.50
N THR A 566 6.56 11.34 -13.51
CA THR A 566 6.36 10.23 -14.44
C THR A 566 6.64 10.65 -15.87
N VAL A 567 7.48 9.89 -16.57
CA VAL A 567 7.74 10.03 -18.00
C VAL A 567 7.67 8.67 -18.68
N ASP A 568 7.25 8.65 -19.94
CA ASP A 568 7.29 7.44 -20.75
C ASP A 568 8.61 7.40 -21.52
N ARG A 569 9.24 6.22 -21.50
CA ARG A 569 10.50 5.96 -22.18
C ARG A 569 10.39 4.70 -23.03
N ASP A 570 11.22 4.62 -24.06
CA ASP A 570 11.51 3.34 -24.69
C ASP A 570 12.57 2.59 -23.89
N GLY A 571 12.49 1.26 -23.83
CA GLY A 571 13.46 0.42 -23.13
C GLY A 571 14.88 0.56 -23.68
N GLY A 572 15.01 1.01 -24.93
CA GLY A 572 16.28 1.36 -25.57
C GLY A 572 16.97 2.60 -24.98
N GLU A 573 16.22 3.48 -24.30
CA GLU A 573 16.72 4.75 -23.75
C GLU A 573 17.26 4.62 -22.32
N ILE A 574 17.09 3.46 -21.69
CA ILE A 574 17.49 3.22 -20.30
C ILE A 574 18.36 1.98 -20.15
N ALA A 575 19.11 1.93 -19.06
CA ALA A 575 19.70 0.71 -18.54
C ALA A 575 19.43 0.61 -17.03
N LEU A 576 18.84 -0.50 -16.60
CA LEU A 576 18.61 -0.78 -15.18
C LEU A 576 19.92 -1.25 -14.55
N VAL A 577 20.34 -0.63 -13.47
CA VAL A 577 21.56 -1.01 -12.73
C VAL A 577 21.14 -1.79 -11.49
N VAL A 578 21.37 -3.10 -11.52
CA VAL A 578 21.13 -4.01 -10.41
C VAL A 578 22.45 -4.18 -9.67
N SER A 579 22.69 -3.34 -8.66
CA SER A 579 23.94 -3.34 -7.91
C SER A 579 24.10 -4.58 -7.01
N ASP A 580 25.27 -4.72 -6.38
CA ASP A 580 25.50 -5.79 -5.40
C ASP A 580 24.65 -5.64 -4.13
N ALA A 581 23.92 -4.53 -3.94
CA ALA A 581 22.89 -4.43 -2.90
C ALA A 581 21.72 -5.41 -3.13
N ALA A 582 21.51 -5.87 -4.36
CA ALA A 582 20.53 -6.90 -4.70
C ALA A 582 21.07 -8.33 -4.47
N LYS A 583 22.33 -8.49 -4.06
CA LYS A 583 22.99 -9.79 -4.01
C LYS A 583 22.56 -10.56 -2.77
N GLU A 584 21.84 -11.65 -2.97
CA GLU A 584 21.39 -12.55 -1.92
C GLU A 584 22.24 -13.83 -1.90
N ALA A 585 22.61 -14.26 -0.69
CA ALA A 585 23.12 -15.59 -0.46
C ALA A 585 21.94 -16.57 -0.39
N ARG A 586 22.00 -17.64 -1.20
CA ARG A 586 20.94 -18.67 -1.17
C ARG A 586 20.97 -19.45 0.15
N THR A 587 19.87 -19.42 0.89
CA THR A 587 19.75 -20.11 2.18
C THR A 587 19.15 -21.52 2.03
N LYS A 588 19.24 -22.35 3.09
CA LYS A 588 18.58 -23.68 3.12
C LYS A 588 17.05 -23.59 3.08
N ALA A 589 16.46 -22.48 3.53
CA ALA A 589 15.02 -22.24 3.42
C ALA A 589 14.58 -22.09 1.95
N GLN A 590 15.51 -21.72 1.07
CA GLN A 590 15.32 -21.62 -0.38
C GLN A 590 15.81 -22.88 -1.11
N ALA A 591 15.61 -24.06 -0.51
CA ALA A 591 15.91 -25.35 -1.13
C ALA A 591 14.68 -25.94 -1.86
N GLY A 592 14.93 -26.85 -2.79
CA GLY A 592 13.88 -27.56 -3.52
C GLY A 592 13.66 -27.03 -4.94
N LYS A 593 12.95 -27.83 -5.74
CA LYS A 593 12.86 -27.67 -7.20
C LYS A 593 12.30 -26.31 -7.62
N GLU A 594 11.36 -25.75 -6.87
CA GLU A 594 10.75 -24.45 -7.13
C GLU A 594 11.78 -23.32 -7.03
N TRP A 595 12.60 -23.33 -5.97
CA TRP A 595 13.71 -22.39 -5.80
C TRP A 595 14.87 -22.68 -6.75
N ASP A 596 15.16 -23.95 -7.02
CA ASP A 596 16.19 -24.34 -7.98
C ASP A 596 15.90 -23.74 -9.34
N GLY A 597 14.62 -23.65 -9.75
CA GLY A 597 14.19 -23.04 -11.01
C GLY A 597 14.39 -21.52 -11.09
N ILE A 598 14.57 -20.84 -9.96
CA ILE A 598 14.61 -19.37 -9.85
C ILE A 598 16.03 -18.88 -9.54
N LEU A 599 16.67 -19.48 -8.54
CA LEU A 599 17.94 -19.02 -7.97
C LEU A 599 19.15 -19.74 -8.58
N ALA A 600 20.34 -19.19 -8.33
CA ALA A 600 21.60 -19.85 -8.60
C ALA A 600 21.76 -21.14 -7.77
N PRO A 601 22.69 -22.05 -8.14
CA PRO A 601 23.02 -23.22 -7.32
C PRO A 601 23.33 -22.85 -5.86
N VAL A 602 23.07 -23.76 -4.93
CA VAL A 602 23.38 -23.56 -3.51
C VAL A 602 24.88 -23.27 -3.34
N GLY A 603 25.21 -22.17 -2.66
CA GLY A 603 26.58 -21.68 -2.48
C GLY A 603 27.01 -20.61 -3.49
N GLU A 604 26.23 -20.37 -4.55
CA GLU A 604 26.41 -19.25 -5.47
C GLU A 604 25.44 -18.10 -5.14
N PRO A 605 25.87 -16.84 -5.25
CA PRO A 605 24.98 -15.70 -5.04
C PRO A 605 23.97 -15.55 -6.19
N THR A 606 22.82 -14.96 -5.87
CA THR A 606 21.82 -14.51 -6.87
C THR A 606 21.57 -13.02 -6.67
N TRP A 607 21.39 -12.25 -7.74
CA TRP A 607 20.96 -10.85 -7.62
C TRP A 607 19.43 -10.80 -7.74
N VAL A 608 18.76 -10.38 -6.68
CA VAL A 608 17.30 -10.37 -6.56
C VAL A 608 16.80 -8.94 -6.38
N LEU A 609 16.01 -8.45 -7.34
CA LEU A 609 15.16 -7.29 -7.11
C LEU A 609 13.92 -7.76 -6.34
N PRO A 610 13.63 -7.19 -5.16
CA PRO A 610 12.61 -7.74 -4.27
C PRO A 610 11.19 -7.47 -4.76
N PHE A 611 10.25 -8.33 -4.36
CA PHE A 611 8.81 -8.15 -4.62
C PHE A 611 8.28 -6.86 -3.98
N SER A 612 8.63 -6.61 -2.72
CA SER A 612 8.36 -5.34 -2.05
C SER A 612 9.40 -4.31 -2.43
N GLN A 613 8.99 -3.05 -2.60
CA GLN A 613 9.92 -1.98 -2.94
C GLN A 613 11.06 -1.87 -1.92
N ASN A 614 12.29 -1.95 -2.43
CA ASN A 614 13.49 -1.45 -1.75
C ASN A 614 13.85 -0.12 -2.42
N PRO A 615 13.86 1.00 -1.68
CA PRO A 615 14.06 2.34 -2.26
C PRO A 615 15.46 2.53 -2.88
N SER A 616 16.40 1.63 -2.62
CA SER A 616 17.77 1.67 -3.15
C SER A 616 18.01 0.77 -4.36
N LEU A 617 16.97 0.08 -4.85
CA LEU A 617 17.06 -0.82 -6.00
C LEU A 617 16.01 -0.44 -7.06
N PRO A 618 16.26 -0.75 -8.34
CA PRO A 618 15.23 -0.60 -9.35
C PRO A 618 14.06 -1.53 -9.01
N TRP A 619 12.84 -1.07 -9.21
CA TRP A 619 11.65 -1.83 -8.91
C TRP A 619 10.74 -1.93 -10.14
N PRO A 620 11.13 -2.75 -11.14
CA PRO A 620 10.38 -2.94 -12.37
C PRO A 620 9.15 -3.82 -12.16
N GLY A 621 8.01 -3.34 -12.62
CA GLY A 621 6.73 -4.03 -12.66
C GLY A 621 6.14 -4.09 -14.07
N TYR A 622 4.86 -4.42 -14.14
CA TYR A 622 4.06 -4.41 -15.36
C TYR A 622 2.71 -3.75 -15.08
N SER A 623 2.18 -3.03 -16.07
CA SER A 623 0.90 -2.33 -15.94
C SER A 623 0.06 -2.40 -17.20
N THR A 624 -1.24 -2.63 -17.04
CA THR A 624 -2.29 -2.48 -18.05
C THR A 624 -3.31 -1.40 -17.67
N GLU A 625 -3.07 -0.63 -16.60
CA GLU A 625 -4.03 0.37 -16.08
C GLU A 625 -4.23 1.58 -17.01
N ARG A 626 -3.35 1.78 -18.00
CA ARG A 626 -3.50 2.81 -19.03
C ARG A 626 -4.37 2.38 -20.21
N VAL A 627 -4.92 1.17 -20.15
CA VAL A 627 -5.95 0.69 -21.08
C VAL A 627 -7.29 0.71 -20.35
N LYS A 628 -8.32 1.24 -21.01
CA LYS A 628 -9.64 1.36 -20.39
C LYS A 628 -10.24 -0.02 -20.12
N GLU A 629 -10.84 -0.17 -18.94
CA GLU A 629 -11.57 -1.39 -18.59
C GLU A 629 -12.68 -1.68 -19.61
N GLY A 630 -12.72 -2.92 -20.10
CA GLY A 630 -13.72 -3.39 -21.08
C GLY A 630 -13.30 -3.29 -22.55
N ASP A 631 -12.25 -2.53 -22.89
CA ASP A 631 -11.74 -2.47 -24.28
C ASP A 631 -11.15 -3.81 -24.74
N PHE A 632 -10.65 -4.61 -23.80
CA PHE A 632 -10.11 -5.94 -24.02
C PHE A 632 -10.63 -6.94 -22.99
N SER A 633 -10.75 -8.19 -23.40
CA SER A 633 -11.21 -9.31 -22.58
C SER A 633 -10.08 -9.98 -21.79
N SER A 634 -8.85 -9.94 -22.30
CA SER A 634 -7.66 -10.42 -21.60
C SER A 634 -6.37 -9.83 -22.17
N TYR A 635 -5.31 -9.88 -21.37
CA TYR A 635 -3.97 -9.46 -21.74
C TYR A 635 -2.97 -10.59 -21.47
N GLU A 636 -1.86 -10.60 -22.18
CA GLU A 636 -0.74 -11.50 -21.96
C GLU A 636 0.57 -10.72 -22.14
N LEU A 637 1.46 -10.80 -21.14
CA LEU A 637 2.83 -10.30 -21.23
C LEU A 637 3.76 -11.46 -21.57
N THR A 638 4.55 -11.34 -22.63
CA THR A 638 5.44 -12.40 -23.12
C THR A 638 6.90 -11.97 -23.02
N LEU A 639 7.74 -12.86 -22.50
CA LEU A 639 9.21 -12.76 -22.51
C LEU A 639 9.74 -13.44 -23.78
N GLU A 640 9.90 -12.65 -24.83
CA GLU A 640 10.26 -13.12 -26.17
C GLU A 640 11.72 -13.60 -26.24
N LYS A 641 12.64 -12.75 -25.75
CA LYS A 641 14.08 -12.96 -25.88
C LYS A 641 14.80 -12.60 -24.61
N VAL A 642 15.77 -13.43 -24.24
CA VAL A 642 16.74 -13.16 -23.17
C VAL A 642 18.13 -13.42 -23.73
N THR A 643 19.06 -12.52 -23.46
CA THR A 643 20.50 -12.69 -23.71
C THR A 643 21.25 -12.21 -22.48
N GLY A 644 22.22 -12.97 -22.01
CA GLY A 644 22.99 -12.65 -20.81
C GLY A 644 23.81 -13.83 -20.30
N PRO A 645 24.67 -13.61 -19.29
CA PRO A 645 25.61 -14.61 -18.79
C PRO A 645 24.97 -15.74 -17.95
N GLY A 646 23.78 -15.50 -17.39
CA GLY A 646 23.04 -16.43 -16.57
C GLY A 646 21.54 -16.46 -16.90
N ASP A 647 20.76 -17.05 -16.01
CA ASP A 647 19.31 -17.12 -16.12
C ASP A 647 18.63 -15.92 -15.48
N VAL A 648 17.43 -15.60 -15.98
CA VAL A 648 16.52 -14.60 -15.43
C VAL A 648 15.21 -15.26 -15.07
N SER A 649 14.66 -14.94 -13.90
CA SER A 649 13.32 -15.36 -13.47
C SER A 649 12.55 -14.21 -12.83
N LEU A 650 11.33 -13.96 -13.30
CA LEU A 650 10.33 -13.13 -12.63
C LEU A 650 9.41 -14.05 -11.84
N PHE A 651 9.23 -13.77 -10.55
CA PHE A 651 8.49 -14.65 -9.64
C PHE A 651 7.77 -13.86 -8.56
N VAL A 652 6.78 -14.48 -7.93
CA VAL A 652 6.18 -13.98 -6.68
C VAL A 652 6.57 -14.90 -5.53
N PRO A 653 7.01 -14.35 -4.38
CA PRO A 653 7.16 -15.15 -3.18
C PRO A 653 5.77 -15.53 -2.65
N ASP A 654 5.69 -16.60 -1.86
CA ASP A 654 4.45 -16.94 -1.17
C ASP A 654 4.38 -16.12 0.14
N GLY A 655 3.33 -15.31 0.30
CA GLY A 655 3.24 -14.32 1.38
C GLY A 655 3.23 -14.92 2.79
N LEU A 656 2.81 -16.19 2.92
CA LEU A 656 2.77 -16.91 4.21
C LEU A 656 3.90 -17.95 4.36
N GLY A 657 4.99 -17.81 3.57
CA GLY A 657 6.19 -18.66 3.70
C GLY A 657 6.15 -19.99 2.95
N GLY A 658 5.22 -20.14 2.01
CA GLY A 658 5.22 -21.29 1.10
C GLY A 658 6.18 -21.11 -0.09
N LYS A 659 5.89 -21.82 -1.18
CA LYS A 659 6.81 -21.96 -2.32
C LYS A 659 6.62 -20.83 -3.33
N PRO A 660 7.71 -20.29 -3.91
CA PRO A 660 7.61 -19.23 -4.89
C PRO A 660 6.92 -19.73 -6.17
N ARG A 661 6.27 -18.81 -6.88
CA ARG A 661 5.66 -19.08 -8.18
C ARG A 661 6.40 -18.31 -9.27
N THR A 662 7.06 -19.02 -10.16
CA THR A 662 7.66 -18.44 -11.37
C THR A 662 6.57 -17.96 -12.32
N LEU A 663 6.70 -16.73 -12.79
CA LEU A 663 5.79 -16.09 -13.75
C LEU A 663 6.35 -16.10 -15.17
N LEU A 664 7.62 -15.71 -15.31
CA LEU A 664 8.36 -15.69 -16.56
C LEU A 664 9.82 -16.08 -16.29
N ALA A 665 10.45 -16.91 -17.11
CA ALA A 665 11.87 -17.20 -16.95
C ALA A 665 12.59 -17.60 -18.24
N SER A 666 13.90 -17.37 -18.29
CA SER A 666 14.75 -17.72 -19.43
C SER A 666 14.96 -19.23 -19.59
N ARG A 667 14.94 -19.98 -18.49
CA ARG A 667 15.24 -21.42 -18.48
C ARG A 667 14.32 -22.22 -19.39
N LYS A 668 14.87 -23.25 -20.01
CA LYS A 668 14.12 -24.15 -20.90
C LYS A 668 13.00 -24.84 -20.12
N GLY A 669 11.77 -24.77 -20.64
CA GLY A 669 10.59 -25.38 -20.03
C GLY A 669 9.93 -24.53 -18.94
N ALA A 670 10.46 -23.35 -18.63
CA ALA A 670 9.80 -22.39 -17.75
C ALA A 670 8.76 -21.55 -18.51
N PRO A 671 7.78 -20.94 -17.82
CA PRO A 671 6.81 -20.05 -18.44
C PRO A 671 7.48 -18.89 -19.20
N ARG A 672 6.97 -18.61 -20.40
CA ARG A 672 7.38 -17.46 -21.25
C ARG A 672 6.27 -16.45 -21.46
N SER A 673 5.05 -16.75 -21.02
CA SER A 673 3.93 -15.83 -21.07
C SER A 673 3.21 -15.78 -19.72
N LEU A 674 2.72 -14.59 -19.39
CA LEU A 674 2.01 -14.27 -18.16
C LEU A 674 0.63 -13.73 -18.56
N PRO A 675 -0.46 -14.50 -18.34
CA PRO A 675 -1.80 -13.96 -18.51
C PRO A 675 -2.06 -12.89 -17.44
N ILE A 676 -2.66 -11.78 -17.86
CA ILE A 676 -3.00 -10.63 -17.01
C ILE A 676 -4.50 -10.38 -17.15
N GLU A 677 -5.17 -10.26 -16.01
CA GLU A 677 -6.62 -10.10 -15.93
C GLU A 677 -6.98 -8.64 -15.61
N GLY A 678 -7.80 -8.03 -16.46
CA GLY A 678 -8.27 -6.65 -16.30
C GLY A 678 -7.15 -5.59 -16.26
N PRO A 679 -7.50 -4.36 -15.86
CA PRO A 679 -6.52 -3.35 -15.45
C PRO A 679 -5.75 -3.86 -14.24
N THR A 680 -4.45 -4.06 -14.40
CA THR A 680 -3.54 -4.54 -13.36
C THR A 680 -2.31 -3.67 -13.36
N HIS A 681 -1.86 -3.25 -12.19
CA HIS A 681 -0.50 -2.77 -11.96
C HIS A 681 0.10 -3.67 -10.88
N ALA A 682 1.19 -4.35 -11.19
CA ALA A 682 1.82 -5.28 -10.26
C ALA A 682 3.34 -5.33 -10.40
N HIS A 683 3.99 -5.63 -9.28
CA HIS A 683 5.43 -5.89 -9.22
C HIS A 683 5.69 -7.36 -8.93
N THR A 684 6.85 -7.81 -9.40
CA THR A 684 7.33 -9.18 -9.21
C THR A 684 8.76 -9.11 -8.70
N ALA A 685 9.23 -10.15 -8.00
CA ALA A 685 10.65 -10.28 -7.76
C ALA A 685 11.37 -10.71 -9.05
N TRP A 686 12.60 -10.22 -9.26
CA TRP A 686 13.42 -10.58 -10.43
C TRP A 686 14.73 -11.18 -9.94
N ALA A 687 15.06 -12.41 -10.34
CA ALA A 687 16.31 -13.08 -10.01
C ALA A 687 17.23 -13.17 -11.24
N PHE A 688 18.51 -12.85 -11.04
CA PHE A 688 19.60 -12.99 -12.02
C PHE A 688 20.68 -13.89 -11.43
N THR A 689 20.96 -15.02 -12.09
CA THR A 689 21.87 -16.03 -11.50
C THR A 689 23.36 -15.75 -11.72
N LYS A 690 23.73 -14.75 -12.53
CA LYS A 690 25.12 -14.33 -12.74
C LYS A 690 25.22 -12.81 -12.91
N PRO A 691 26.36 -12.20 -12.57
CA PRO A 691 26.60 -10.79 -12.90
C PRO A 691 26.96 -10.63 -14.39
N GLY A 692 26.68 -9.44 -14.93
CA GLY A 692 27.00 -9.01 -16.29
C GLY A 692 25.84 -8.27 -16.96
N THR A 693 25.95 -8.05 -18.28
CA THR A 693 24.91 -7.35 -19.06
C THR A 693 23.88 -8.32 -19.60
N TYR A 694 22.61 -8.02 -19.36
CA TYR A 694 21.46 -8.74 -19.88
C TYR A 694 20.64 -7.85 -20.82
N THR A 695 20.02 -8.49 -21.82
CA THR A 695 19.02 -7.87 -22.69
C THR A 695 17.77 -8.73 -22.70
N LEU A 696 16.63 -8.14 -22.32
CA LEU A 696 15.34 -8.82 -22.22
C LEU A 696 14.34 -8.11 -23.12
N THR A 697 13.63 -8.85 -23.97
CA THR A 697 12.59 -8.31 -24.85
C THR A 697 11.21 -8.81 -24.43
N PHE A 698 10.30 -7.87 -24.19
CA PHE A 698 8.92 -8.13 -23.81
C PHE A 698 7.93 -7.62 -24.86
N THR A 699 6.80 -8.30 -24.99
CA THR A 699 5.65 -7.90 -25.81
C THR A 699 4.36 -8.09 -25.04
N TYR A 700 3.38 -7.24 -25.31
CA TYR A 700 2.00 -7.47 -24.87
C TYR A 700 1.15 -7.98 -26.02
N LYS A 701 0.24 -8.89 -25.70
CA LYS A 701 -0.88 -9.26 -26.54
C LYS A 701 -2.18 -8.93 -25.79
N ALA A 702 -3.12 -8.28 -26.47
CA ALA A 702 -4.44 -7.98 -25.93
C ALA A 702 -5.52 -8.61 -26.83
N VAL A 703 -6.53 -9.22 -26.22
CA VAL A 703 -7.64 -9.88 -26.91
C VAL A 703 -8.88 -8.99 -26.81
N LYS A 704 -9.46 -8.61 -27.95
CA LYS A 704 -10.69 -7.82 -27.99
C LYS A 704 -11.92 -8.66 -27.60
N PRO A 705 -13.06 -8.04 -27.26
CA PRO A 705 -14.31 -8.77 -26.98
C PRO A 705 -14.79 -9.67 -28.13
N ASP A 706 -14.45 -9.33 -29.38
CA ASP A 706 -14.77 -10.13 -30.57
C ASP A 706 -13.80 -11.32 -30.82
N GLY A 707 -12.81 -11.50 -29.94
CA GLY A 707 -11.79 -12.54 -30.03
C GLY A 707 -10.58 -12.21 -30.90
N THR A 708 -10.57 -11.08 -31.61
CA THR A 708 -9.40 -10.63 -32.38
C THR A 708 -8.27 -10.17 -31.45
N THR A 709 -7.03 -10.23 -31.91
CA THR A 709 -5.86 -9.93 -31.07
C THR A 709 -5.03 -8.81 -31.65
N VAL A 710 -4.55 -7.92 -30.80
CA VAL A 710 -3.55 -6.89 -31.12
C VAL A 710 -2.29 -7.10 -30.29
N THR A 711 -1.14 -6.73 -30.84
CA THR A 711 0.17 -6.91 -30.22
C THR A 711 0.89 -5.57 -30.15
N SER A 712 1.56 -5.30 -29.03
CA SER A 712 2.35 -4.08 -28.87
C SER A 712 3.65 -4.12 -29.67
N ASN A 713 4.31 -2.96 -29.81
CA ASN A 713 5.75 -2.92 -30.09
C ASN A 713 6.53 -3.68 -29.00
N PRO A 714 7.67 -4.32 -29.36
CA PRO A 714 8.55 -4.95 -28.38
C PRO A 714 9.30 -3.91 -27.56
N GLN A 715 9.41 -4.12 -26.25
CA GLN A 715 10.23 -3.33 -25.34
C GLN A 715 11.47 -4.12 -24.96
N THR A 716 12.66 -3.61 -25.29
CA THR A 716 13.94 -4.26 -25.02
C THR A 716 14.69 -3.52 -23.92
N LEU A 717 14.79 -4.15 -22.75
CA LEU A 717 15.48 -3.61 -21.58
C LEU A 717 16.93 -4.09 -21.53
N THR A 718 17.85 -3.16 -21.26
CA THR A 718 19.23 -3.48 -20.85
C THR A 718 19.33 -3.47 -19.33
N ILE A 719 19.89 -4.54 -18.76
CA ILE A 719 20.03 -4.71 -17.32
C ILE A 719 21.49 -5.03 -16.99
N LEU A 720 22.10 -4.22 -16.14
CA LEU A 720 23.50 -4.28 -15.74
C LEU A 720 23.57 -4.87 -14.33
N VAL A 721 23.92 -6.15 -14.21
CA VAL A 721 23.84 -6.90 -12.96
C VAL A 721 25.20 -7.05 -12.30
N GLY A 722 25.30 -6.63 -11.05
CA GLY A 722 26.48 -6.76 -10.22
C GLY A 722 27.49 -5.63 -10.38
N LYS A 723 28.43 -5.59 -9.43
CA LYS A 723 29.38 -4.47 -9.23
C LYS A 723 30.06 -3.92 -10.49
N ASN A 724 30.54 -4.78 -11.38
CA ASN A 724 31.36 -4.36 -12.52
C ASN A 724 30.53 -4.11 -13.79
N ALA A 725 29.27 -4.57 -13.86
CA ALA A 725 28.52 -4.57 -15.11
C ALA A 725 28.26 -3.15 -15.65
N LYS A 726 28.05 -2.18 -14.75
CA LYS A 726 27.93 -0.76 -15.12
C LYS A 726 29.21 -0.24 -15.75
N ASP A 727 30.34 -0.41 -15.08
CA ASP A 727 31.63 0.13 -15.54
C ASP A 727 32.08 -0.55 -16.85
N GLU A 728 31.90 -1.86 -16.97
CA GLU A 728 32.18 -2.62 -18.20
C GLU A 728 31.30 -2.15 -19.37
N PHE A 729 30.00 -1.97 -19.13
CA PHE A 729 29.07 -1.47 -20.14
C PHE A 729 29.43 -0.06 -20.61
N CYS A 730 29.86 0.80 -19.69
CA CYS A 730 30.22 2.19 -19.99
C CYS A 730 31.62 2.37 -20.57
N SER A 731 32.52 1.44 -20.30
CA SER A 731 33.89 1.46 -20.84
C SER A 731 34.00 0.73 -22.19
N ALA A 732 33.00 -0.07 -22.57
CA ALA A 732 32.97 -0.74 -23.85
C ALA A 732 32.87 0.29 -24.98
N THR A 733 34.00 0.55 -25.66
CA THR A 733 34.06 1.38 -26.86
C THR A 733 33.07 0.82 -27.88
N THR A 734 32.25 1.69 -28.47
CA THR A 734 31.41 1.35 -29.62
C THR A 734 32.31 0.79 -30.72
N LEU A 735 32.37 -0.52 -30.85
CA LEU A 735 32.86 -1.14 -32.08
C LEU A 735 31.75 -0.86 -33.11
N GLU A 736 31.89 0.24 -33.85
CA GLU A 736 31.16 0.52 -35.10
C GLU A 736 31.54 -0.51 -36.18
N PRO A 737 30.70 -0.69 -37.20
CA PRO A 737 29.40 -1.36 -37.20
C PRO A 737 29.49 -2.81 -37.73
#